data_AF-A0A8C1I5L7-F1
#
_entry.id   AF-A0A8C1I5L7-F1
#
_cell.length_a   1.000
_cell.length_b   1.000
_cell.length_c   1.000
_cell.angle_alpha   90.00
_cell.angle_beta   90.00
_cell.angle_gamma   90.00
#
_symmetry.space_group_name_H-M   'P 1'
#
loop_
_entity.id
_entity.type
_entity.pdbx_description
1 polymer ?
#
loop_
_entity_poly.entity_id
_entity_poly.type
_entity_poly.pdbx_seq_one_letter_code
_entity_poly.pdbx_strand_id
1 'polypeptide(L)'
;NEVSPTKQARGDSGKEPKLHRRWASSPLTRQNKQLNFRLQQSQITLFTKCAAMTPFSLSKVIKEEGGHSVSTKKKKTKEEIEAARALKVKKKEEEEKQRWRWWEEEKYEDGVKWKFLEHKGPYFPPGYQPLPDDVKFYYNGKPVKLSLPAEEVALFFAQMVDHEYTTKEVFRNNFFKDWRKEMTLEERQLIMDLNKCDFGELHAMHIKKVEARKNLSKEEKLVNKEANQKIVDEYGYCVLDHHRERIGNFKIEPPGLFRGRGDHPKQGMLKKRIQPEDVIINCSKGSRIPEPPAGHRWKEVRHDSTVTWLASWTENVQGSCKYVMLNANSKLKGEKDWEKYEVARKLKTCVDAIRAQYQEDLKSKQMGTRQRAVALYFIDKLALRAGNEKEEGETADTVGCCSLRVEHITLHDTLDGQKCVVEFDFLGKDCIRYYNKVPVTKRVFKNLKLFMENKQEGDDLFDRLNTQTLNKHLSSLMPGLTAKVFRTYNASITLQQQLKELGNMKENVAEKLLSYNRANRAVAILCNHQRAPPKTFEQSMANLQAKIDSRKEQLDLAKKELKQAKKEAKGSSDNKLLIVVEKKKKAVQRCEEQLLKMEVQATDREENKQIALSTSKLNYLDPRISVAWCKNMEVPLDKIYNKTLRDKFAWAIDMTEHDFVF
;
A
#
# COMPACT_ATOMS: atom_id res chain seq x y z
N ASN A 1 14.67 -73.27 -7.96
CA ASN A 1 13.67 -73.77 -8.93
C ASN A 1 13.11 -72.55 -9.63
N GLU A 2 13.86 -72.03 -10.60
CA GLU A 2 13.73 -72.40 -12.02
C GLU A 2 12.50 -71.68 -12.62
N VAL A 3 12.54 -70.94 -13.72
CA VAL A 3 13.47 -70.89 -14.85
C VAL A 3 13.14 -69.61 -15.63
N SER A 4 14.17 -68.86 -16.05
CA SER A 4 14.11 -67.84 -17.11
C SER A 4 13.82 -68.52 -18.47
N PRO A 5 13.59 -67.86 -19.64
CA PRO A 5 14.71 -67.17 -20.28
C PRO A 5 14.39 -66.04 -21.31
N THR A 6 15.33 -65.10 -21.41
CA THR A 6 15.97 -64.50 -22.61
C THR A 6 15.12 -63.99 -23.79
N LYS A 7 15.42 -62.84 -24.41
CA LYS A 7 16.67 -62.43 -25.11
C LYS A 7 16.72 -60.88 -25.19
N GLN A 8 17.84 -60.20 -24.88
CA GLN A 8 18.96 -59.82 -25.78
C GLN A 8 18.51 -59.09 -27.07
N ALA A 9 19.06 -57.94 -27.51
CA ALA A 9 20.29 -57.23 -27.20
C ALA A 9 20.31 -55.82 -27.86
N ARG A 10 21.25 -54.95 -27.42
CA ARG A 10 21.95 -53.84 -28.13
C ARG A 10 21.08 -52.79 -28.86
N GLY A 11 21.10 -51.49 -28.59
CA GLY A 11 22.17 -50.59 -28.19
C GLY A 11 22.28 -49.54 -29.29
N ASP A 12 21.99 -48.26 -29.01
CA ASP A 12 22.62 -47.13 -29.72
C ASP A 12 22.35 -45.79 -29.03
N SER A 13 23.34 -44.93 -29.23
CA SER A 13 23.51 -43.53 -28.89
C SER A 13 22.36 -42.58 -29.27
N GLY A 14 22.21 -41.46 -28.51
CA GLY A 14 21.60 -40.25 -29.07
C GLY A 14 20.79 -39.35 -28.14
N LYS A 15 21.41 -38.21 -27.77
CA LYS A 15 20.80 -36.86 -27.65
C LYS A 15 19.57 -36.67 -26.73
N GLU A 16 19.80 -36.01 -25.60
CA GLU A 16 18.76 -35.32 -24.82
C GLU A 16 18.16 -34.13 -25.60
N PRO A 17 16.83 -34.01 -25.73
CA PRO A 17 16.19 -32.78 -26.19
C PRO A 17 15.63 -31.97 -25.01
N LYS A 18 16.01 -30.68 -24.99
CA LYS A 18 15.43 -29.61 -24.18
C LYS A 18 13.93 -29.46 -24.48
N LEU A 19 13.08 -29.62 -23.47
CA LEU A 19 11.64 -29.38 -23.57
C LEU A 19 11.30 -27.89 -23.35
N HIS A 20 10.93 -27.21 -24.45
CA HIS A 20 10.12 -26.00 -24.43
C HIS A 20 8.67 -26.34 -24.02
N ARG A 21 8.14 -25.77 -22.93
CA ARG A 21 6.69 -25.79 -22.64
C ARG A 21 6.01 -24.51 -23.13
N ARG A 22 5.30 -24.63 -24.25
CA ARG A 22 4.21 -23.74 -24.66
C ARG A 22 3.00 -23.96 -23.74
N TRP A 23 2.42 -22.89 -23.21
CA TRP A 23 1.12 -22.92 -22.55
C TRP A 23 0.01 -22.96 -23.62
N ALA A 24 -0.72 -24.06 -23.70
CA ALA A 24 -1.95 -24.17 -24.48
C ALA A 24 -3.15 -24.18 -23.53
N SER A 25 -4.08 -23.26 -23.75
CA SER A 25 -5.32 -23.07 -23.01
C SER A 25 -6.35 -24.18 -23.29
N SER A 26 -6.97 -24.70 -22.22
CA SER A 26 -7.99 -25.78 -22.23
C SER A 26 -9.41 -25.29 -22.65
N PRO A 27 -10.28 -26.16 -23.23
CA PRO A 27 -11.55 -25.78 -23.86
C PRO A 27 -12.72 -25.39 -22.93
N LEU A 28 -12.59 -25.53 -21.60
CA LEU A 28 -13.67 -25.19 -20.64
C LEU A 28 -13.95 -23.68 -20.51
N THR A 29 -13.10 -22.82 -21.09
CA THR A 29 -13.21 -21.36 -21.01
C THR A 29 -14.20 -20.75 -22.02
N ARG A 30 -14.75 -21.53 -22.96
CA ARG A 30 -15.68 -21.03 -24.00
C ARG A 30 -17.15 -21.01 -23.55
N GLN A 31 -17.61 -21.99 -22.78
CA GLN A 31 -19.01 -22.03 -22.34
C GLN A 31 -19.34 -20.98 -21.26
N ASN A 32 -18.40 -20.65 -20.38
CA ASN A 32 -18.58 -19.59 -19.38
C ASN A 32 -18.54 -18.14 -19.95
N LYS A 33 -18.02 -17.95 -21.17
CA LYS A 33 -18.08 -16.64 -21.86
C LYS A 33 -19.42 -16.38 -22.53
N GLN A 34 -20.12 -17.42 -22.99
CA GLN A 34 -21.43 -17.27 -23.65
C GLN A 34 -22.57 -17.02 -22.66
N LEU A 35 -22.50 -17.54 -21.43
CA LEU A 35 -23.51 -17.28 -20.40
C LEU A 35 -23.44 -15.84 -19.85
N ASN A 36 -22.23 -15.30 -19.68
CA ASN A 36 -22.03 -13.91 -19.22
C ASN A 36 -22.42 -12.85 -20.25
N PHE A 37 -22.34 -13.16 -21.56
CA PHE A 37 -22.72 -12.22 -22.61
C PHE A 37 -24.25 -12.02 -22.70
N ARG A 38 -25.04 -13.05 -22.36
CA ARG A 38 -26.52 -12.96 -22.33
C ARG A 38 -27.07 -12.22 -21.11
N LEU A 39 -26.36 -12.22 -19.98
CA LEU A 39 -26.74 -11.44 -18.79
C LEU A 39 -26.34 -9.95 -18.91
N GLN A 40 -25.34 -9.63 -19.74
CA GLN A 40 -24.92 -8.24 -19.97
C GLN A 40 -25.80 -7.51 -20.99
N GLN A 41 -26.45 -8.22 -21.92
CA GLN A 41 -27.39 -7.62 -22.87
C GLN A 41 -28.75 -7.23 -22.27
N SER A 42 -29.19 -7.85 -21.17
CA SER A 42 -30.47 -7.51 -20.53
C SER A 42 -30.42 -6.26 -19.64
N GLN A 43 -29.23 -5.83 -19.20
CA GLN A 43 -29.07 -4.58 -18.43
C GLN A 43 -28.86 -3.33 -19.32
N ILE A 44 -28.47 -3.51 -20.59
CA ILE A 44 -28.26 -2.40 -21.54
C ILE A 44 -29.59 -1.88 -22.09
N THR A 45 -30.66 -2.68 -22.09
CA THR A 45 -31.98 -2.27 -22.62
C THR A 45 -32.83 -1.45 -21.66
N LEU A 46 -32.43 -1.27 -20.40
CA LEU A 46 -33.15 -0.41 -19.43
C LEU A 46 -32.58 1.03 -19.31
N PHE A 47 -31.37 1.29 -19.79
CA PHE A 47 -30.73 2.61 -19.66
C PHE A 47 -30.96 3.55 -20.87
N THR A 48 -31.59 3.08 -21.95
CA THR A 48 -31.77 3.86 -23.20
C THR A 48 -33.14 4.54 -23.34
N LYS A 49 -33.86 4.78 -22.23
CA LYS A 49 -35.21 5.40 -22.26
C LYS A 49 -35.36 6.75 -21.53
N CYS A 50 -34.27 7.44 -21.18
CA CYS A 50 -34.35 8.78 -20.56
C CYS A 50 -33.56 9.89 -21.25
N ALA A 51 -33.07 9.70 -22.48
CA ALA A 51 -32.37 10.73 -23.23
C ALA A 51 -33.12 11.08 -24.52
N ALA A 52 -34.24 11.79 -24.38
CA ALA A 52 -34.91 12.44 -25.50
C ALA A 52 -35.66 13.68 -25.02
N MET A 53 -34.97 14.83 -24.93
CA MET A 53 -35.54 16.16 -25.12
C MET A 53 -34.49 17.10 -25.75
N THR A 54 -35.00 18.03 -26.54
CA THR A 54 -34.49 18.70 -27.75
C THR A 54 -33.37 19.75 -27.58
N PRO A 55 -32.68 20.14 -28.68
CA PRO A 55 -31.55 21.07 -28.67
C PRO A 55 -32.00 22.54 -28.80
N PHE A 56 -31.42 23.43 -27.98
CA PHE A 56 -31.55 24.89 -28.16
C PHE A 56 -30.25 25.46 -28.72
N SER A 57 -30.36 26.14 -29.86
CA SER A 57 -29.28 26.84 -30.57
C SER A 57 -28.92 28.12 -29.82
N LEU A 58 -27.63 28.41 -29.61
CA LEU A 58 -27.17 29.76 -29.29
C LEU A 58 -25.88 30.11 -30.04
N SER A 59 -26.01 31.22 -30.75
CA SER A 59 -25.16 31.81 -31.77
C SER A 59 -23.86 32.39 -31.21
N LYS A 60 -22.83 32.39 -32.05
CA LYS A 60 -21.58 33.17 -31.86
C LYS A 60 -21.90 34.64 -31.60
N VAL A 61 -21.47 35.15 -30.45
CA VAL A 61 -21.33 36.59 -30.19
C VAL A 61 -19.85 36.92 -30.18
N ILE A 62 -19.46 37.75 -31.15
CA ILE A 62 -18.18 38.46 -31.24
C ILE A 62 -18.18 39.49 -30.09
N LYS A 63 -17.10 39.58 -29.32
CA LYS A 63 -16.88 40.68 -28.38
C LYS A 63 -15.52 41.31 -28.62
N GLU A 64 -15.59 42.61 -28.81
CA GLU A 64 -14.56 43.54 -29.24
C GLU A 64 -13.39 43.69 -28.27
N GLU A 65 -12.29 44.18 -28.84
CA GLU A 65 -11.05 44.58 -28.18
C GLU A 65 -11.30 45.74 -27.19
N GLY A 66 -10.83 45.55 -25.95
CA GLY A 66 -10.68 46.60 -24.96
C GLY A 66 -9.34 46.41 -24.25
N GLY A 67 -8.39 47.29 -24.54
CA GLY A 67 -7.02 47.21 -24.07
C GLY A 67 -6.88 47.36 -22.56
N HIS A 68 -6.14 46.44 -21.93
CA HIS A 68 -5.49 46.61 -20.63
C HIS A 68 -4.10 45.94 -20.69
N SER A 69 -3.10 46.65 -20.19
CA SER A 69 -1.67 46.40 -20.30
C SER A 69 -1.24 44.99 -19.83
N VAL A 70 -0.71 44.20 -20.76
CA VAL A 70 -0.06 42.92 -20.49
C VAL A 70 1.28 43.16 -19.80
N SER A 71 1.39 42.83 -18.51
CA SER A 71 2.70 42.62 -17.90
C SER A 71 3.31 41.33 -18.45
N THR A 72 4.27 41.49 -19.36
CA THR A 72 5.03 40.40 -19.97
C THR A 72 5.91 39.73 -18.91
N LYS A 73 5.47 38.57 -18.40
CA LYS A 73 6.37 37.66 -17.66
C LYS A 73 7.47 37.18 -18.62
N LYS A 74 8.69 37.72 -18.48
CA LYS A 74 9.90 37.27 -19.18
C LYS A 74 10.02 35.75 -19.10
N LYS A 75 10.13 35.11 -20.26
CA LYS A 75 10.50 33.69 -20.40
C LYS A 75 11.93 33.54 -19.86
N LYS A 76 12.11 32.75 -18.80
CA LYS A 76 13.44 32.53 -18.18
C LYS A 76 14.45 32.10 -19.24
N THR A 77 15.62 32.72 -19.25
CA THR A 77 16.68 32.39 -20.21
C THR A 77 17.26 31.01 -19.92
N LYS A 78 17.92 30.40 -20.92
CA LYS A 78 18.54 29.08 -20.78
C LYS A 78 19.57 29.06 -19.64
N GLU A 79 20.31 30.16 -19.48
CA GLU A 79 21.27 30.39 -18.40
C GLU A 79 20.62 30.47 -17.01
N GLU A 80 19.47 31.15 -16.87
CA GLU A 80 18.72 31.17 -15.59
C GLU A 80 18.21 29.79 -15.19
N ILE A 81 17.83 28.95 -16.17
CA ILE A 81 17.41 27.56 -15.92
C ILE A 81 18.60 26.72 -15.48
N GLU A 82 19.76 26.93 -16.07
CA GLU A 82 20.99 26.19 -15.78
C GLU A 82 21.58 26.59 -14.41
N ALA A 83 21.59 27.89 -14.11
CA ALA A 83 21.94 28.42 -12.78
C ALA A 83 20.98 27.91 -11.69
N ALA A 84 19.66 27.89 -11.95
CA ALA A 84 18.69 27.33 -11.02
C ALA A 84 18.85 25.81 -10.81
N ARG A 85 19.34 25.07 -11.82
CA ARG A 85 19.68 23.65 -11.69
C ARG A 85 20.94 23.46 -10.85
N ALA A 86 21.99 24.23 -11.12
CA ALA A 86 23.26 24.18 -10.38
C ALA A 86 23.04 24.50 -8.89
N LEU A 87 22.26 25.54 -8.58
CA LEU A 87 21.91 25.90 -7.20
C LEU A 87 21.15 24.77 -6.48
N LYS A 88 20.28 24.06 -7.21
CA LYS A 88 19.50 22.95 -6.69
C LYS A 88 20.33 21.69 -6.47
N VAL A 89 21.38 21.47 -7.27
CA VAL A 89 22.38 20.41 -7.07
C VAL A 89 23.22 20.72 -5.83
N LYS A 90 23.76 21.94 -5.74
CA LYS A 90 24.57 22.37 -4.59
C LYS A 90 23.82 22.27 -3.26
N LYS A 91 22.56 22.74 -3.22
CA LYS A 91 21.70 22.60 -2.04
C LYS A 91 21.45 21.13 -1.66
N LYS A 92 21.33 20.24 -2.66
CA LYS A 92 21.13 18.81 -2.43
C LYS A 92 22.39 18.16 -1.87
N GLU A 93 23.57 18.53 -2.35
CA GLU A 93 24.86 18.06 -1.82
C GLU A 93 25.09 18.56 -0.39
N GLU A 94 24.72 19.80 -0.08
CA GLU A 94 24.76 20.33 1.29
C GLU A 94 23.77 19.61 2.23
N GLU A 95 22.53 19.37 1.77
CA GLU A 95 21.53 18.57 2.50
C GLU A 95 22.03 17.13 2.74
N GLU A 96 22.77 16.55 1.80
CA GLU A 96 23.33 15.20 1.88
C GLU A 96 24.54 15.13 2.82
N LYS A 97 25.37 16.19 2.87
CA LYS A 97 26.48 16.32 3.83
C LYS A 97 26.03 16.59 5.26
N GLN A 98 24.94 17.34 5.44
CA GLN A 98 24.34 17.61 6.77
C GLN A 98 23.48 16.44 7.27
N ARG A 99 23.28 15.42 6.44
CA ARG A 99 22.46 14.28 6.79
C ARG A 99 23.12 13.47 7.89
N TRP A 100 22.40 13.29 8.98
CA TRP A 100 22.83 12.43 10.07
C TRP A 100 23.00 10.97 9.61
N ARG A 101 24.23 10.47 9.70
CA ARG A 101 24.60 9.07 9.43
C ARG A 101 24.56 8.25 10.71
N TRP A 102 23.37 8.17 11.30
CA TRP A 102 23.17 7.43 12.55
C TRP A 102 23.60 5.96 12.50
N TRP A 103 23.71 5.37 11.30
CA TRP A 103 24.18 4.00 11.11
C TRP A 103 25.70 3.83 11.28
N GLU A 104 26.46 4.91 11.35
CA GLU A 104 27.90 4.93 11.67
C GLU A 104 28.17 5.16 13.17
N GLU A 105 27.13 5.43 13.97
CA GLU A 105 27.25 5.69 15.40
C GLU A 105 27.22 4.42 16.25
N GLU A 106 27.78 4.52 17.46
CA GLU A 106 27.62 3.48 18.47
C GLU A 106 26.15 3.34 18.90
N LYS A 107 25.75 2.08 19.16
CA LYS A 107 24.42 1.79 19.67
C LYS A 107 24.28 2.29 21.11
N TYR A 108 23.07 2.72 21.45
CA TYR A 108 22.71 2.98 22.83
C TYR A 108 22.71 1.71 23.67
N GLU A 109 22.88 1.88 24.99
CA GLU A 109 22.62 0.84 25.97
C GLU A 109 21.18 0.31 25.83
N ASP A 110 21.01 -0.99 26.11
CA ASP A 110 19.73 -1.66 25.97
C ASP A 110 18.66 -0.97 26.83
N GLY A 111 17.55 -0.60 26.18
CA GLY A 111 16.40 0.04 26.81
C GLY A 111 16.32 1.55 26.60
N VAL A 112 17.44 2.28 26.55
CA VAL A 112 17.46 3.73 26.29
C VAL A 112 17.24 4.00 24.80
N LYS A 113 16.40 4.97 24.47
CA LYS A 113 16.09 5.37 23.08
C LYS A 113 16.65 6.72 22.70
N TRP A 114 16.85 7.60 23.68
CA TRP A 114 17.39 8.94 23.46
C TRP A 114 17.91 9.50 24.78
N LYS A 115 18.86 10.42 24.70
CA LYS A 115 19.41 11.18 25.84
C LYS A 115 18.77 12.57 25.92
N PHE A 116 18.45 13.17 24.78
CA PHE A 116 17.77 14.47 24.67
C PHE A 116 16.63 14.43 23.65
N LEU A 117 15.49 15.02 24.02
CA LEU A 117 14.28 15.13 23.21
C LEU A 117 13.56 16.43 23.52
N GLU A 118 13.46 17.32 22.53
CA GLU A 118 12.70 18.57 22.58
C GLU A 118 11.80 18.72 21.34
N HIS A 119 10.55 19.14 21.53
CA HIS A 119 9.61 19.38 20.44
C HIS A 119 8.59 20.46 20.83
N LYS A 120 7.72 20.88 19.90
CA LYS A 120 6.67 21.91 20.12
C LYS A 120 5.28 21.35 20.45
N GLY A 121 5.19 20.08 20.82
CA GLY A 121 3.91 19.39 21.01
C GLY A 121 3.20 19.07 19.68
N PRO A 122 1.98 18.49 19.73
CA PRO A 122 1.18 18.24 18.54
C PRO A 122 0.45 19.50 18.05
N TYR A 123 0.13 19.53 16.76
CA TYR A 123 -0.73 20.55 16.15
C TYR A 123 -2.19 20.11 16.19
N PHE A 124 -3.05 20.90 16.85
CA PHE A 124 -4.48 20.64 16.94
C PHE A 124 -5.22 21.02 15.65
N PRO A 125 -6.23 20.23 15.22
CA PRO A 125 -7.08 20.62 14.11
C PRO A 125 -7.83 21.93 14.42
N PRO A 126 -8.08 22.80 13.43
CA PRO A 126 -8.87 24.01 13.62
C PRO A 126 -10.22 23.73 14.28
N GLY A 127 -10.73 24.70 15.04
CA GLY A 127 -12.07 24.66 15.60
C GLY A 127 -13.15 24.53 14.52
N TYR A 128 -14.32 24.03 14.90
CA TYR A 128 -15.47 23.96 14.01
C TYR A 128 -15.87 25.35 13.52
N GLN A 129 -16.19 25.47 12.23
CA GLN A 129 -16.75 26.68 11.65
C GLN A 129 -18.24 26.43 11.40
N PRO A 130 -19.14 27.18 12.06
CA PRO A 130 -20.58 27.02 11.89
C PRO A 130 -21.03 27.12 10.43
N LEU A 131 -22.15 26.48 10.12
CA LEU A 131 -22.76 26.58 8.81
C LEU A 131 -23.18 28.05 8.52
N PRO A 132 -23.06 28.49 7.25
CA PRO A 132 -23.68 29.74 6.82
C PRO A 132 -25.20 29.74 7.06
N ASP A 133 -25.80 30.90 7.36
CA ASP A 133 -27.23 31.02 7.68
C ASP A 133 -28.16 30.59 6.52
N ASP A 134 -27.66 30.61 5.27
CA ASP A 134 -28.39 30.17 4.08
C ASP A 134 -28.41 28.64 3.89
N VAL A 135 -27.62 27.89 4.67
CA VAL A 135 -27.55 26.43 4.63
C VAL A 135 -28.33 25.83 5.79
N LYS A 136 -29.39 25.08 5.49
CA LYS A 136 -30.32 24.56 6.50
C LYS A 136 -30.28 23.04 6.57
N PHE A 137 -30.45 22.53 7.78
CA PHE A 137 -30.80 21.14 8.03
C PHE A 137 -32.32 21.00 8.09
N TYR A 138 -32.89 19.93 7.51
CA TYR A 138 -34.33 19.68 7.60
C TYR A 138 -34.62 18.37 8.31
N TYR A 139 -35.70 18.38 9.09
CA TYR A 139 -36.29 17.20 9.69
C TYR A 139 -37.77 17.15 9.35
N ASN A 140 -38.19 16.04 8.73
CA ASN A 140 -39.56 15.85 8.26
C ASN A 140 -40.06 17.01 7.37
N GLY A 141 -39.19 17.49 6.47
CA GLY A 141 -39.46 18.60 5.56
C GLY A 141 -39.45 20.01 6.19
N LYS A 142 -39.23 20.14 7.50
CA LYS A 142 -39.16 21.44 8.19
C LYS A 142 -37.72 21.82 8.51
N PRO A 143 -37.32 23.09 8.31
CA PRO A 143 -35.98 23.55 8.66
C PRO A 143 -35.79 23.53 10.18
N VAL A 144 -34.65 23.02 10.64
CA VAL A 144 -34.27 22.92 12.05
C VAL A 144 -32.87 23.50 12.20
N LYS A 145 -32.71 24.49 13.09
CA LYS A 145 -31.40 25.03 13.47
C LYS A 145 -30.80 24.13 14.54
N LEU A 146 -29.68 23.50 14.21
CA LEU A 146 -28.96 22.63 15.13
C LEU A 146 -28.06 23.45 16.08
N SER A 147 -27.81 22.90 17.27
CA SER A 147 -26.76 23.33 18.17
C SER A 147 -25.39 23.06 17.55
N LEU A 148 -24.38 23.88 17.85
CA LEU A 148 -23.06 23.74 17.21
C LEU A 148 -22.44 22.33 17.31
N PRO A 149 -22.51 21.62 18.46
CA PRO A 149 -22.01 20.24 18.55
C PRO A 149 -22.80 19.27 17.66
N ALA A 150 -24.14 19.36 17.65
CA ALA A 150 -24.99 18.54 16.80
C ALA A 150 -24.78 18.86 15.30
N GLU A 151 -24.56 20.13 14.97
CA GLU A 151 -24.31 20.61 13.61
C GLU A 151 -22.99 20.08 13.04
N GLU A 152 -21.89 20.13 13.81
CA GLU A 152 -20.59 19.58 13.39
C GLU A 152 -20.71 18.09 13.07
N VAL A 153 -21.43 17.33 13.90
CA VAL A 153 -21.61 15.89 13.72
C VAL A 153 -22.54 15.57 12.54
N ALA A 154 -23.63 16.33 12.36
CA ALA A 154 -24.50 16.23 11.20
C ALA A 154 -23.71 16.48 9.91
N LEU A 155 -22.81 17.45 9.90
CA LEU A 155 -21.95 17.75 8.77
C LEU A 155 -21.04 16.56 8.41
N PHE A 156 -20.51 15.81 9.38
CA PHE A 156 -19.70 14.62 9.06
C PHE A 156 -20.48 13.57 8.27
N PHE A 157 -21.74 13.35 8.62
CA PHE A 157 -22.61 12.43 7.86
C PHE A 157 -22.97 13.01 6.49
N ALA A 158 -23.32 14.31 6.43
CA ALA A 158 -23.63 15.02 5.20
C ALA A 158 -22.47 14.95 4.18
N GLN A 159 -21.22 15.04 4.63
CA GLN A 159 -20.03 14.91 3.77
C GLN A 159 -19.88 13.53 3.12
N MET A 160 -20.62 12.53 3.57
CA MET A 160 -20.51 11.16 3.10
C MET A 160 -21.80 10.58 2.53
N VAL A 161 -22.84 11.39 2.27
CA VAL A 161 -24.14 10.90 1.78
C VAL A 161 -23.99 10.01 0.54
N ASP A 162 -23.11 10.37 -0.40
CA ASP A 162 -22.81 9.60 -1.61
C ASP A 162 -21.87 8.40 -1.42
N HIS A 163 -21.39 8.15 -0.19
CA HIS A 163 -20.46 7.08 0.11
C HIS A 163 -21.21 5.82 0.57
N GLU A 164 -20.80 4.65 0.08
CA GLU A 164 -21.32 3.32 0.50
C GLU A 164 -21.43 3.07 2.01
N TYR A 165 -20.75 3.85 2.87
CA TYR A 165 -20.91 3.66 4.32
C TYR A 165 -22.31 4.10 4.80
N THR A 166 -22.88 5.17 4.22
CA THR A 166 -24.16 5.73 4.67
C THR A 166 -25.37 4.87 4.30
N THR A 167 -25.17 3.85 3.44
CA THR A 167 -26.17 2.83 3.11
C THR A 167 -26.11 1.63 4.05
N LYS A 168 -25.01 1.43 4.80
CA LYS A 168 -24.86 0.33 5.75
C LYS A 168 -25.64 0.62 7.04
N GLU A 169 -26.48 -0.34 7.44
CA GLU A 169 -27.33 -0.20 8.64
C GLU A 169 -26.51 0.02 9.92
N VAL A 170 -25.46 -0.78 10.14
CA VAL A 170 -24.55 -0.63 11.30
C VAL A 170 -23.96 0.78 11.37
N PHE A 171 -23.56 1.34 10.22
CA PHE A 171 -23.01 2.69 10.16
C PHE A 171 -24.04 3.75 10.55
N ARG A 172 -25.25 3.65 9.99
CA ARG A 172 -26.37 4.56 10.27
C ARG A 172 -26.79 4.51 11.74
N ASN A 173 -26.91 3.32 12.30
CA ASN A 173 -27.33 3.10 13.69
C ASN A 173 -26.30 3.67 14.67
N ASN A 174 -25.00 3.38 14.44
CA ASN A 174 -23.93 3.92 15.29
C ASN A 174 -23.82 5.44 15.18
N PHE A 175 -23.90 5.99 13.96
CA PHE A 175 -23.92 7.43 13.74
C PHE A 175 -25.08 8.09 14.51
N PHE A 176 -26.30 7.59 14.35
CA PHE A 176 -27.47 8.19 14.96
C PHE A 176 -27.42 8.12 16.49
N LYS A 177 -26.97 6.98 17.03
CA LYS A 177 -26.77 6.80 18.47
C LYS A 177 -25.78 7.82 19.04
N ASP A 178 -24.65 8.05 18.38
CA ASP A 178 -23.64 9.00 18.86
C ASP A 178 -24.05 10.45 18.60
N TRP A 179 -24.66 10.76 17.46
CA TRP A 179 -25.15 12.10 17.15
C TRP A 179 -26.18 12.59 18.18
N ARG A 180 -27.09 11.72 18.63
CA ARG A 180 -28.05 12.04 19.70
C ARG A 180 -27.40 12.41 21.03
N LYS A 181 -26.16 11.98 21.30
CA LYS A 181 -25.42 12.35 22.53
C LYS A 181 -24.90 13.79 22.47
N GLU A 182 -24.66 14.30 21.28
CA GLU A 182 -24.15 15.66 21.04
C GLU A 182 -25.30 16.68 20.85
N MET A 183 -26.55 16.23 20.82
CA MET A 183 -27.75 17.06 20.75
C MET A 183 -28.14 17.66 22.11
N THR A 184 -28.89 18.77 22.08
CA THR A 184 -29.64 19.26 23.25
C THR A 184 -30.83 18.35 23.57
N LEU A 185 -31.53 18.63 24.67
CA LEU A 185 -32.72 17.87 25.03
C LEU A 185 -33.85 18.04 24.00
N GLU A 186 -34.06 19.28 23.54
CA GLU A 186 -35.08 19.66 22.57
C GLU A 186 -34.83 18.99 21.22
N GLU A 187 -33.57 19.01 20.76
CA GLU A 187 -33.15 18.33 19.53
C GLU A 187 -33.38 16.81 19.60
N ARG A 188 -33.04 16.18 20.74
CA ARG A 188 -33.27 14.74 20.94
C ARG A 188 -34.74 14.35 20.91
N GLN A 189 -35.61 15.21 21.43
CA GLN A 189 -37.07 14.99 21.43
C GLN A 189 -37.64 15.15 20.03
N LEU A 190 -37.13 16.10 19.24
CA LEU A 190 -37.55 16.33 17.86
C LEU A 190 -37.04 15.23 16.91
N ILE A 191 -35.73 15.00 16.88
CA ILE A 191 -35.03 14.20 15.87
C ILE A 191 -34.98 12.74 16.30
N MET A 192 -36.09 12.00 16.12
CA MET A 192 -36.23 10.61 16.57
C MET A 192 -35.90 9.56 15.49
N ASP A 193 -35.93 9.93 14.21
CA ASP A 193 -35.73 9.01 13.09
C ASP A 193 -34.75 9.59 12.07
N LEU A 194 -33.62 8.88 11.85
CA LEU A 194 -32.61 9.28 10.88
C LEU A 194 -33.17 9.36 9.45
N ASN A 195 -34.17 8.55 9.10
CA ASN A 195 -34.74 8.53 7.75
C ASN A 195 -35.56 9.79 7.43
N LYS A 196 -35.97 10.54 8.46
CA LYS A 196 -36.66 11.83 8.32
C LYS A 196 -35.68 13.02 8.27
N CYS A 197 -34.39 12.77 8.44
CA CYS A 197 -33.35 13.79 8.37
C CYS A 197 -32.93 14.01 6.92
N ASP A 198 -32.88 15.28 6.50
CA ASP A 198 -32.38 15.67 5.19
C ASP A 198 -31.07 16.46 5.35
N PHE A 199 -30.00 15.89 4.80
CA PHE A 199 -28.65 16.44 4.79
C PHE A 199 -28.29 17.09 3.44
N GLY A 200 -29.26 17.23 2.53
CA GLY A 200 -29.05 17.63 1.13
C GLY A 200 -28.38 18.99 0.97
N GLU A 201 -28.82 20.02 1.68
CA GLU A 201 -28.18 21.35 1.60
C GLU A 201 -26.76 21.35 2.18
N LEU A 202 -26.52 20.64 3.30
CA LEU A 202 -25.18 20.48 3.88
C LEU A 202 -24.25 19.76 2.91
N HIS A 203 -24.77 18.72 2.24
CA HIS A 203 -24.03 17.95 1.24
C HIS A 203 -23.72 18.80 0.00
N ALA A 204 -24.70 19.54 -0.52
CA ALA A 204 -24.52 20.45 -1.65
C ALA A 204 -23.49 21.55 -1.35
N MET A 205 -23.55 22.14 -0.16
CA MET A 205 -22.53 23.09 0.31
C MET A 205 -21.15 22.42 0.37
N HIS A 206 -21.05 21.18 0.87
CA HIS A 206 -19.77 20.46 0.88
C HIS A 206 -19.21 20.24 -0.52
N ILE A 207 -20.03 19.79 -1.48
CA ILE A 207 -19.63 19.62 -2.88
C ILE A 207 -19.11 20.95 -3.44
N LYS A 208 -19.87 22.04 -3.27
CA LYS A 208 -19.45 23.39 -3.71
C LYS A 208 -18.12 23.80 -3.07
N LYS A 209 -17.92 23.56 -1.76
CA LYS A 209 -16.64 23.82 -1.06
C LYS A 209 -15.49 22.94 -1.59
N VAL A 210 -15.74 21.69 -1.96
CA VAL A 210 -14.73 20.82 -2.59
C VAL A 210 -14.35 21.35 -3.98
N GLU A 211 -15.32 21.75 -4.78
CA GLU A 211 -15.11 22.27 -6.14
C GLU A 211 -14.39 23.63 -6.12
N ALA A 212 -14.82 24.56 -5.29
CA ALA A 212 -14.14 25.84 -5.07
C ALA A 212 -12.66 25.63 -4.67
N ARG A 213 -12.37 24.69 -3.77
CA ARG A 213 -10.98 24.33 -3.39
C ARG A 213 -10.16 23.81 -4.57
N LYS A 214 -10.75 23.05 -5.50
CA LYS A 214 -10.05 22.59 -6.71
C LYS A 214 -9.77 23.77 -7.66
N ASN A 215 -10.71 24.70 -7.75
CA ASN A 215 -10.68 25.84 -8.66
C ASN A 215 -9.94 27.08 -8.11
N LEU A 216 -9.40 27.03 -6.89
CA LEU A 216 -8.55 28.09 -6.33
C LEU A 216 -7.45 28.54 -7.31
N SER A 217 -7.19 29.85 -7.34
CA SER A 217 -6.12 30.46 -8.12
C SER A 217 -4.75 29.94 -7.70
N LYS A 218 -3.72 30.21 -8.52
CA LYS A 218 -2.34 29.80 -8.19
C LYS A 218 -1.83 30.57 -6.97
N GLU A 219 -2.24 31.82 -6.85
CA GLU A 219 -1.91 32.76 -5.79
C GLU A 219 -2.51 32.28 -4.45
N GLU A 220 -3.80 31.96 -4.39
CA GLU A 220 -4.44 31.43 -3.18
C GLU A 220 -3.87 30.06 -2.77
N LYS A 221 -3.58 29.19 -3.74
CA LYS A 221 -2.90 27.90 -3.50
C LYS A 221 -1.50 28.11 -2.91
N LEU A 222 -0.79 29.16 -3.31
CA LEU A 222 0.51 29.51 -2.78
C LEU A 222 0.41 29.99 -1.33
N VAL A 223 -0.52 30.90 -1.03
CA VAL A 223 -0.78 31.38 0.34
C VAL A 223 -1.10 30.21 1.28
N ASN A 224 -2.00 29.30 0.88
CA ASN A 224 -2.33 28.11 1.66
C ASN A 224 -1.13 27.17 1.85
N LYS A 225 -0.25 27.07 0.86
CA LYS A 225 0.96 26.26 0.95
C LYS A 225 1.97 26.88 1.92
N GLU A 226 2.16 28.19 1.90
CA GLU A 226 3.06 28.91 2.79
C GLU A 226 2.57 28.86 4.24
N ALA A 227 1.27 29.04 4.48
CA ALA A 227 0.67 28.87 5.80
C ALA A 227 0.89 27.44 6.35
N ASN A 228 0.68 26.42 5.51
CA ASN A 228 0.97 25.04 5.87
C ASN A 228 2.46 24.78 6.12
N GLN A 229 3.35 25.46 5.38
CA GLN A 229 4.79 25.31 5.56
C GLN A 229 5.24 25.90 6.91
N LYS A 230 4.71 27.06 7.32
CA LYS A 230 4.97 27.61 8.66
C LYS A 230 4.59 26.63 9.78
N ILE A 231 3.43 25.99 9.66
CA ILE A 231 2.99 24.94 10.59
C ILE A 231 3.97 23.75 10.60
N VAL A 232 4.45 23.33 9.42
CA VAL A 232 5.45 22.24 9.31
C VAL A 232 6.80 22.65 9.89
N ASP A 233 7.22 23.90 9.71
CA ASP A 233 8.52 24.37 10.20
C ASP A 233 8.53 24.47 11.73
N GLU A 234 7.39 24.84 12.32
CA GLU A 234 7.20 24.97 13.77
C GLU A 234 6.95 23.61 14.47
N TYR A 235 6.00 22.81 13.98
CA TYR A 235 5.57 21.56 14.65
C TYR A 235 6.08 20.28 13.99
N GLY A 236 6.62 20.36 12.78
CA GLY A 236 7.00 19.19 11.98
C GLY A 236 8.36 18.60 12.31
N TYR A 237 9.08 19.16 13.28
CA TYR A 237 10.43 18.74 13.66
C TYR A 237 10.62 18.74 15.17
N CYS A 238 11.54 17.91 15.63
CA CYS A 238 12.04 17.87 17.01
C CYS A 238 13.57 17.93 17.00
N VAL A 239 14.15 18.15 18.17
CA VAL A 239 15.58 17.93 18.43
C VAL A 239 15.70 16.60 19.18
N LEU A 240 16.40 15.65 18.57
CA LEU A 240 16.72 14.34 19.15
C LEU A 240 18.24 14.22 19.23
N ASP A 241 18.79 14.14 20.44
CA ASP A 241 20.23 13.96 20.66
C ASP A 241 21.10 14.95 19.84
N HIS A 242 20.72 16.24 19.85
CA HIS A 242 21.34 17.33 19.10
C HIS A 242 21.08 17.34 17.57
N HIS A 243 20.35 16.38 17.04
CA HIS A 243 19.96 16.34 15.63
C HIS A 243 18.53 16.80 15.41
N ARG A 244 18.32 17.61 14.36
CA ARG A 244 16.98 18.03 13.95
C ARG A 244 16.31 16.92 13.14
N GLU A 245 15.29 16.31 13.71
CA GLU A 245 14.60 15.16 13.14
C GLU A 245 13.16 15.50 12.75
N ARG A 246 12.66 14.88 11.68
CA ARG A 246 11.30 15.14 11.20
C ARG A 246 10.29 14.31 12.00
N ILE A 247 9.18 14.92 12.39
CA ILE A 247 8.05 14.23 13.01
C ILE A 247 7.13 13.67 11.93
N GLY A 248 6.69 12.42 12.09
CA GLY A 248 5.87 11.73 11.10
C GLY A 248 4.44 12.26 11.01
N ASN A 249 3.77 12.36 12.16
CA ASN A 249 2.35 12.65 12.29
C ASN A 249 2.06 13.66 13.42
N PHE A 250 2.66 14.85 13.33
CA PHE A 250 2.50 15.90 14.35
C PHE A 250 1.10 16.53 14.40
N LYS A 251 0.30 16.42 13.33
CA LYS A 251 -1.08 16.90 13.30
C LYS A 251 -2.00 15.84 13.93
N ILE A 252 -2.77 16.24 14.94
CA ILE A 252 -3.81 15.40 15.53
C ILE A 252 -4.90 15.10 14.49
N GLU A 253 -5.40 13.87 14.49
CA GLU A 253 -6.50 13.48 13.60
C GLU A 253 -7.75 14.30 13.92
N PRO A 254 -8.42 14.91 12.93
CA PRO A 254 -9.65 15.66 13.17
C PRO A 254 -10.80 14.74 13.61
N PRO A 255 -11.80 15.29 14.33
CA PRO A 255 -13.05 14.58 14.61
C PRO A 255 -13.74 14.15 13.31
N GLY A 256 -14.60 13.15 13.41
CA GLY A 256 -15.35 12.64 12.27
C GLY A 256 -15.92 11.25 12.53
N LEU A 257 -16.49 10.60 11.52
CA LEU A 257 -17.07 9.27 11.70
C LEU A 257 -16.01 8.17 11.49
N PHE A 258 -16.03 7.16 12.35
CA PHE A 258 -15.12 6.01 12.27
C PHE A 258 -15.49 5.15 11.07
N ARG A 259 -14.51 4.90 10.19
CA ARG A 259 -14.67 4.13 8.95
C ARG A 259 -13.87 2.83 9.08
N GLY A 260 -14.35 1.94 9.94
CA GLY A 260 -13.78 0.61 10.10
C GLY A 260 -13.89 -0.18 8.80
N ARG A 261 -12.84 -0.96 8.46
CA ARG A 261 -12.80 -1.74 7.21
C ARG A 261 -13.68 -2.99 7.30
N GLY A 262 -14.20 -3.45 6.17
CA GLY A 262 -15.11 -4.59 6.09
C GLY A 262 -16.42 -4.31 6.82
N ASP A 263 -16.90 -5.29 7.58
CA ASP A 263 -18.12 -5.20 8.38
C ASP A 263 -17.77 -4.93 9.85
N HIS A 264 -17.00 -3.86 10.06
CA HIS A 264 -16.58 -3.46 11.40
C HIS A 264 -17.79 -3.01 12.23
N PRO A 265 -18.03 -3.59 13.44
CA PRO A 265 -19.23 -3.34 14.24
C PRO A 265 -19.33 -1.89 14.71
N LYS A 266 -18.20 -1.22 14.91
CA LYS A 266 -18.09 0.20 15.31
C LYS A 266 -18.10 1.22 14.17
N GLN A 267 -18.25 0.82 12.91
CA GLN A 267 -18.32 1.78 11.80
C GLN A 267 -19.47 2.78 12.02
N GLY A 268 -19.27 4.06 11.75
CA GLY A 268 -20.25 5.12 11.97
C GLY A 268 -20.19 5.79 13.34
N MET A 269 -19.50 5.20 14.33
CA MET A 269 -19.31 5.85 15.63
C MET A 269 -18.53 7.16 15.50
N LEU A 270 -18.82 8.11 16.38
CA LEU A 270 -18.18 9.42 16.40
C LEU A 270 -16.75 9.32 16.97
N LYS A 271 -15.75 9.67 16.18
CA LYS A 271 -14.41 9.98 16.66
C LYS A 271 -14.42 11.41 17.21
N LYS A 272 -14.23 11.53 18.51
CA LYS A 272 -14.28 12.81 19.21
C LYS A 272 -13.06 13.67 18.90
N ARG A 273 -13.22 14.98 19.08
CA ARG A 273 -12.12 15.94 19.03
C ARG A 273 -11.22 15.72 20.24
N ILE A 274 -9.94 15.49 19.99
CA ILE A 274 -8.92 15.36 21.04
C ILE A 274 -8.61 16.76 21.58
N GLN A 275 -8.72 16.93 22.89
CA GLN A 275 -8.40 18.16 23.60
C GLN A 275 -6.98 18.09 24.20
N PRO A 276 -6.34 19.22 24.54
CA PRO A 276 -5.06 19.21 25.26
C PRO A 276 -5.09 18.36 26.53
N GLU A 277 -6.22 18.33 27.22
CA GLU A 277 -6.45 17.55 28.45
C GLU A 277 -6.47 16.03 28.21
N ASP A 278 -6.51 15.58 26.96
CA ASP A 278 -6.38 14.16 26.57
C ASP A 278 -4.93 13.77 26.23
N VAL A 279 -4.06 14.76 26.01
CA VAL A 279 -2.73 14.58 25.44
C VAL A 279 -1.66 14.47 26.53
N ILE A 280 -0.87 13.41 26.44
CA ILE A 280 0.33 13.16 27.24
C ILE A 280 1.55 13.56 26.40
N ILE A 281 2.40 14.43 26.93
CA ILE A 281 3.65 14.88 26.31
C ILE A 281 4.83 14.08 26.88
N ASN A 282 5.78 13.69 26.03
CA ASN A 282 7.03 13.05 26.43
C ASN A 282 8.24 13.79 25.86
N CYS A 283 9.08 14.33 26.75
CA CYS A 283 10.25 15.14 26.40
C CYS A 283 11.35 14.97 27.46
N SER A 284 12.53 15.54 27.27
CA SER A 284 13.60 15.49 28.28
C SER A 284 13.33 16.43 29.45
N LYS A 285 13.78 16.04 30.66
CA LYS A 285 13.68 16.89 31.87
C LYS A 285 14.32 18.28 31.68
N GLY A 286 15.43 18.34 30.94
CA GLY A 286 16.15 19.60 30.65
C GLY A 286 15.75 20.28 29.33
N SER A 287 14.69 19.81 28.65
CA SER A 287 14.21 20.44 27.41
C SER A 287 13.18 21.54 27.70
N ARG A 288 12.91 22.40 26.70
CA ARG A 288 11.76 23.29 26.74
C ARG A 288 10.46 22.50 26.57
N ILE A 289 9.72 22.33 27.65
CA ILE A 289 8.41 21.66 27.64
C ILE A 289 7.45 22.44 26.70
N PRO A 290 6.74 21.77 25.78
CA PRO A 290 5.71 22.40 24.97
C PRO A 290 4.63 23.07 25.82
N GLU A 291 4.27 24.31 25.48
CA GLU A 291 3.15 25.00 26.11
C GLU A 291 1.82 24.52 25.46
N PRO A 292 0.79 24.19 26.26
CA PRO A 292 -0.54 23.89 25.72
C PRO A 292 -1.18 25.15 25.11
N PRO A 293 -2.20 25.00 24.25
CA PRO A 293 -3.01 26.13 23.80
C PRO A 293 -3.50 26.99 24.98
N ALA A 294 -3.63 28.29 24.77
CA ALA A 294 -4.03 29.23 25.83
C ALA A 294 -5.34 28.81 26.52
N GLY A 295 -5.34 28.80 27.85
CA GLY A 295 -6.49 28.37 28.66
C GLY A 295 -6.62 26.86 28.89
N HIS A 296 -5.72 26.05 28.32
CA HIS A 296 -5.73 24.60 28.45
C HIS A 296 -4.53 24.07 29.23
N ARG A 297 -4.58 22.79 29.60
CA ARG A 297 -3.46 22.04 30.18
C ARG A 297 -3.28 20.70 29.49
N TRP A 298 -2.05 20.20 29.48
CA TRP A 298 -1.79 18.81 29.10
C TRP A 298 -2.39 17.84 30.13
N LYS A 299 -2.75 16.65 29.67
CA LYS A 299 -3.13 15.54 30.58
C LYS A 299 -2.00 15.21 31.55
N GLU A 300 -0.80 15.11 31.00
CA GLU A 300 0.41 14.73 31.71
C GLU A 300 1.63 15.15 30.88
N VAL A 301 2.72 15.56 31.54
CA VAL A 301 4.05 15.69 30.94
C VAL A 301 4.95 14.68 31.62
N ARG A 302 5.60 13.81 30.83
CA ARG A 302 6.53 12.80 31.33
C ARG A 302 7.88 12.86 30.62
N HIS A 303 8.84 12.13 31.18
CA HIS A 303 10.23 12.10 30.73
C HIS A 303 10.74 10.66 30.67
N ASP A 304 10.17 9.87 29.76
CA ASP A 304 10.47 8.46 29.59
C ASP A 304 11.35 8.24 28.35
N SER A 305 12.65 8.05 28.58
CA SER A 305 13.65 7.79 27.54
C SER A 305 13.63 6.35 27.01
N THR A 306 12.79 5.47 27.55
CA THR A 306 12.69 4.06 27.11
C THR A 306 11.73 3.88 25.93
N VAL A 307 10.91 4.90 25.65
CA VAL A 307 9.93 4.91 24.56
C VAL A 307 10.31 5.89 23.45
N THR A 308 9.68 5.75 22.28
CA THR A 308 10.03 6.53 21.08
C THR A 308 8.96 7.52 20.63
N TRP A 309 7.89 7.70 21.41
CA TRP A 309 6.79 8.62 21.09
C TRP A 309 6.99 9.97 21.80
N LEU A 310 6.54 11.03 21.14
CA LEU A 310 6.68 12.43 21.57
C LEU A 310 5.40 12.93 22.25
N ALA A 311 4.25 12.49 21.75
CA ALA A 311 2.95 12.74 22.37
C ALA A 311 2.06 11.50 22.20
N SER A 312 1.11 11.32 23.11
CA SER A 312 0.12 10.24 23.02
C SER A 312 -1.24 10.65 23.57
N TRP A 313 -2.29 9.96 23.16
CA TRP A 313 -3.65 10.11 23.69
C TRP A 313 -4.43 8.81 23.49
N THR A 314 -5.54 8.65 24.20
CA THR A 314 -6.44 7.50 24.02
C THR A 314 -7.56 7.91 23.07
N GLU A 315 -7.77 7.16 21.97
CA GLU A 315 -8.94 7.40 21.10
C GLU A 315 -10.19 6.72 21.65
N ASN A 316 -11.35 7.33 21.40
CA ASN A 316 -12.60 7.00 22.09
C ASN A 316 -13.40 5.81 21.50
N VAL A 317 -13.07 5.34 20.30
CA VAL A 317 -13.84 4.30 19.59
C VAL A 317 -13.39 2.90 20.03
N GLN A 318 -12.08 2.64 20.04
CA GLN A 318 -11.52 1.34 20.48
C GLN A 318 -10.78 1.44 21.82
N GLY A 319 -10.67 2.62 22.43
CA GLY A 319 -9.90 2.82 23.66
C GLY A 319 -8.39 2.65 23.46
N SER A 320 -7.92 2.66 22.21
CA SER A 320 -6.51 2.41 21.89
C SER A 320 -5.66 3.68 22.05
N CYS A 321 -4.40 3.51 22.43
CA CYS A 321 -3.47 4.63 22.50
C CYS A 321 -2.93 4.98 21.10
N LYS A 322 -2.99 6.27 20.75
CA LYS A 322 -2.43 6.87 19.54
C LYS A 322 -1.17 7.65 19.92
N TYR A 323 -0.23 7.72 18.98
CA TYR A 323 1.09 8.28 19.23
C TYR A 323 1.53 9.21 18.11
N VAL A 324 2.16 10.32 18.47
CA VAL A 324 3.02 11.11 17.60
C VAL A 324 4.42 10.54 17.68
N MET A 325 4.96 10.11 16.54
CA MET A 325 6.29 9.52 16.45
C MET A 325 7.13 10.20 15.37
N LEU A 326 8.43 9.99 15.42
CA LEU A 326 9.36 10.43 14.38
C LEU A 326 9.04 9.80 13.02
N ASN A 327 9.45 10.50 11.97
CA ASN A 327 9.29 10.09 10.59
C ASN A 327 10.12 8.82 10.29
N ALA A 328 9.75 8.08 9.25
CA ALA A 328 10.39 6.83 8.87
C ALA A 328 11.88 6.98 8.48
N ASN A 329 12.34 8.19 8.16
CA ASN A 329 13.73 8.49 7.84
C ASN A 329 14.59 8.88 9.07
N SER A 330 14.02 8.92 10.26
CA SER A 330 14.74 9.23 11.50
C SER A 330 15.56 8.06 12.03
N LYS A 331 16.57 8.31 12.87
CA LYS A 331 17.37 7.27 13.55
C LYS A 331 16.50 6.19 14.21
N LEU A 332 15.62 6.57 15.13
CA LEU A 332 14.84 5.60 15.93
C LEU A 332 13.92 4.69 15.11
N LYS A 333 13.46 5.17 13.95
CA LYS A 333 12.67 4.36 13.00
C LYS A 333 13.56 3.54 12.08
N GLY A 334 14.65 4.13 11.61
CA GLY A 334 15.64 3.51 10.75
C GLY A 334 16.34 2.32 11.40
N GLU A 335 16.84 2.48 12.62
CA GLU A 335 17.52 1.42 13.39
C GLU A 335 16.59 0.22 13.59
N LYS A 336 15.35 0.44 14.03
CA LYS A 336 14.36 -0.64 14.17
C LYS A 336 14.05 -1.34 12.84
N ASP A 337 14.00 -0.58 11.73
CA ASP A 337 13.77 -1.14 10.40
C ASP A 337 14.98 -1.95 9.92
N TRP A 338 16.21 -1.49 10.19
CA TRP A 338 17.45 -2.20 9.92
C TRP A 338 17.57 -3.48 10.74
N GLU A 339 17.39 -3.41 12.07
CA GLU A 339 17.42 -4.55 12.98
C GLU A 339 16.37 -5.61 12.61
N LYS A 340 15.17 -5.18 12.18
CA LYS A 340 14.14 -6.08 11.67
C LYS A 340 14.67 -6.94 10.51
N TYR A 341 15.45 -6.37 9.58
CA TYR A 341 16.06 -7.14 8.50
C TYR A 341 17.23 -7.99 8.97
N GLU A 342 18.05 -7.51 9.90
CA GLU A 342 19.13 -8.32 10.50
C GLU A 342 18.60 -9.56 11.23
N VAL A 343 17.49 -9.45 11.96
CA VAL A 343 16.83 -10.61 12.58
C VAL A 343 16.31 -11.59 11.51
N ALA A 344 15.79 -11.08 10.38
CA ALA A 344 15.37 -11.93 9.27
C ALA A 344 16.56 -12.62 8.56
N ARG A 345 17.72 -11.97 8.47
CA ARG A 345 18.97 -12.57 7.98
C ARG A 345 19.51 -13.62 8.93
N LYS A 346 19.46 -13.38 10.25
CA LYS A 346 19.79 -14.40 11.26
C LYS A 346 18.90 -15.64 11.11
N LEU A 347 17.60 -15.46 10.89
CA LEU A 347 16.69 -16.58 10.61
C LEU A 347 17.15 -17.41 9.40
N LYS A 348 17.64 -16.78 8.33
CA LYS A 348 18.17 -17.50 7.15
C LYS A 348 19.24 -18.54 7.52
N THR A 349 20.07 -18.26 8.53
CA THR A 349 21.17 -19.16 8.94
C THR A 349 20.69 -20.41 9.69
N CYS A 350 19.53 -20.36 10.33
CA CYS A 350 19.01 -21.45 11.17
C CYS A 350 17.64 -21.99 10.72
N VAL A 351 17.04 -21.42 9.66
CA VAL A 351 15.69 -21.77 9.21
C VAL A 351 15.55 -23.24 8.86
N ASP A 352 16.59 -23.88 8.32
CA ASP A 352 16.52 -25.29 7.94
C ASP A 352 16.53 -26.21 9.16
N ALA A 353 17.23 -25.84 10.24
CA ALA A 353 17.15 -26.54 11.52
C ALA A 353 15.75 -26.40 12.15
N ILE A 354 15.17 -25.19 12.10
CA ILE A 354 13.78 -24.96 12.56
C ILE A 354 12.79 -25.78 11.73
N ARG A 355 13.02 -25.89 10.42
CA ARG A 355 12.22 -26.71 9.51
C ARG A 355 12.32 -28.19 9.83
N ALA A 356 13.52 -28.70 10.10
CA ALA A 356 13.71 -30.08 10.54
C ALA A 356 12.94 -30.34 11.85
N GLN A 357 13.09 -29.44 12.84
CA GLN A 357 12.44 -29.58 14.14
C GLN A 357 10.91 -29.61 14.01
N TYR A 358 10.29 -28.67 13.29
CA TYR A 358 8.83 -28.70 13.20
C TYR A 358 8.34 -29.93 12.41
N GLN A 359 9.12 -30.47 11.45
CA GLN A 359 8.77 -31.70 10.74
C GLN A 359 8.78 -32.94 11.66
N GLU A 360 9.65 -32.94 12.68
CA GLU A 360 9.66 -33.94 13.73
C GLU A 360 8.47 -33.74 14.70
N ASP A 361 8.20 -32.49 15.08
CA ASP A 361 7.08 -32.13 15.96
C ASP A 361 5.71 -32.52 15.35
N LEU A 362 5.58 -32.57 14.02
CA LEU A 362 4.38 -33.12 13.35
C LEU A 362 4.10 -34.60 13.72
N LYS A 363 5.06 -35.30 14.31
CA LYS A 363 4.95 -36.69 14.78
C LYS A 363 4.79 -36.80 16.30
N SER A 364 4.89 -35.70 17.05
CA SER A 364 4.83 -35.68 18.52
C SER A 364 3.60 -36.39 19.07
N LYS A 365 3.67 -36.96 20.28
CA LYS A 365 2.49 -37.51 20.97
C LYS A 365 1.57 -36.41 21.50
N GLN A 366 2.07 -35.20 21.71
CA GLN A 366 1.32 -34.09 22.28
C GLN A 366 0.59 -33.28 21.21
N MET A 367 -0.72 -33.09 21.38
CA MET A 367 -1.57 -32.34 20.44
C MET A 367 -1.09 -30.89 20.25
N GLY A 368 -0.82 -30.16 21.34
CA GLY A 368 -0.36 -28.77 21.26
C GLY A 368 0.96 -28.61 20.48
N THR A 369 1.86 -29.59 20.59
CA THR A 369 3.10 -29.61 19.79
C THR A 369 2.81 -29.80 18.30
N ARG A 370 1.89 -30.71 17.94
CA ARG A 370 1.49 -30.89 16.53
C ARG A 370 0.82 -29.64 15.97
N GLN A 371 -0.09 -29.03 16.72
CA GLN A 371 -0.79 -27.81 16.31
C GLN A 371 0.19 -26.66 16.08
N ARG A 372 1.11 -26.43 17.02
CA ARG A 372 2.21 -25.45 16.87
C ARG A 372 3.04 -25.72 15.61
N ALA A 373 3.41 -26.97 15.36
CA ALA A 373 4.21 -27.35 14.19
C ALA A 373 3.47 -27.12 12.87
N VAL A 374 2.17 -27.44 12.79
CA VAL A 374 1.34 -27.17 11.61
C VAL A 374 1.15 -25.67 11.40
N ALA A 375 0.88 -24.90 12.45
CA ALA A 375 0.78 -23.45 12.36
C ALA A 375 2.10 -22.80 11.89
N LEU A 376 3.23 -23.26 12.43
CA LEU A 376 4.56 -22.79 11.98
C LEU A 376 4.84 -23.17 10.52
N TYR A 377 4.42 -24.37 10.10
CA TYR A 377 4.49 -24.78 8.69
C TYR A 377 3.69 -23.85 7.78
N PHE A 378 2.48 -23.45 8.17
CA PHE A 378 1.69 -22.48 7.39
C PHE A 378 2.32 -21.09 7.36
N ILE A 379 2.88 -20.62 8.47
CA ILE A 379 3.58 -19.33 8.52
C ILE A 379 4.85 -19.35 7.65
N ASP A 380 5.63 -20.43 7.68
CA ASP A 380 6.84 -20.58 6.84
C ASP A 380 6.49 -20.72 5.35
N LYS A 381 5.54 -21.58 4.97
CA LYS A 381 5.27 -21.88 3.56
C LYS A 381 4.33 -20.91 2.87
N LEU A 382 3.36 -20.39 3.60
CA LEU A 382 2.29 -19.54 3.03
C LEU A 382 2.39 -18.08 3.48
N ALA A 383 3.40 -17.74 4.27
CA ALA A 383 3.61 -16.40 4.81
C ALA A 383 2.33 -15.84 5.49
N LEU A 384 1.57 -16.69 6.17
CA LEU A 384 0.41 -16.26 6.96
C LEU A 384 0.86 -15.36 8.12
N ARG A 385 -0.02 -14.45 8.53
CA ARG A 385 0.19 -13.64 9.75
C ARG A 385 -0.11 -14.49 10.98
N ALA A 386 0.48 -14.13 12.12
CA ALA A 386 0.32 -14.87 13.38
C ALA A 386 -1.16 -15.08 13.76
N GLY A 387 -2.00 -14.05 13.66
CA GLY A 387 -3.42 -14.12 14.02
C GLY A 387 -3.65 -14.02 15.52
N ASN A 388 -3.57 -12.81 16.08
CA ASN A 388 -3.94 -12.60 17.47
C ASN A 388 -5.46 -12.73 17.60
N GLU A 389 -5.91 -13.33 18.70
CA GLU A 389 -7.31 -13.27 19.11
C GLU A 389 -7.77 -11.82 19.22
N LYS A 390 -9.03 -11.61 18.85
CA LYS A 390 -9.70 -10.33 18.94
C LYS A 390 -10.97 -10.50 19.73
N GLU A 391 -11.35 -9.45 20.43
CA GLU A 391 -12.62 -9.41 21.14
C GLU A 391 -13.79 -9.42 20.13
N GLU A 392 -14.71 -10.36 20.33
CA GLU A 392 -15.90 -10.54 19.50
C GLU A 392 -16.83 -9.33 19.63
N GLY A 393 -17.40 -8.87 18.52
CA GLY A 393 -18.27 -7.68 18.50
C GLY A 393 -17.54 -6.33 18.61
N GLU A 394 -16.24 -6.31 18.88
CA GLU A 394 -15.44 -5.08 19.00
C GLU A 394 -14.69 -4.72 17.72
N THR A 395 -14.33 -5.72 16.93
CA THR A 395 -13.56 -5.57 15.69
C THR A 395 -14.19 -6.34 14.54
N ALA A 396 -13.79 -6.01 13.31
CA ALA A 396 -14.17 -6.84 12.16
C ALA A 396 -13.60 -8.26 12.31
N ASP A 397 -14.43 -9.27 12.06
CA ASP A 397 -14.04 -10.68 12.08
C ASP A 397 -13.01 -10.94 10.97
N THR A 398 -11.76 -11.08 11.40
CA THR A 398 -10.66 -11.42 10.51
C THR A 398 -9.68 -12.28 11.28
N VAL A 399 -9.16 -13.31 10.63
CA VAL A 399 -8.30 -14.29 11.26
C VAL A 399 -6.87 -14.25 10.70
N GLY A 400 -5.94 -14.80 11.47
CA GLY A 400 -4.63 -15.21 10.99
C GLY A 400 -4.36 -16.65 11.38
N CYS A 401 -3.12 -17.11 11.25
CA CYS A 401 -2.78 -18.53 11.35
C CYS A 401 -3.24 -19.19 12.66
N CYS A 402 -2.96 -18.59 13.83
CA CYS A 402 -3.28 -19.19 15.12
C CYS A 402 -4.77 -19.10 15.45
N SER A 403 -5.49 -18.13 14.86
CA SER A 403 -6.92 -17.89 15.09
C SER A 403 -7.78 -18.43 13.95
N LEU A 404 -7.27 -19.38 13.15
CA LEU A 404 -8.06 -20.04 12.13
C LEU A 404 -9.11 -20.91 12.81
N ARG A 405 -10.35 -20.80 12.36
CA ARG A 405 -11.47 -21.70 12.69
C ARG A 405 -11.65 -22.80 11.65
N VAL A 406 -12.37 -23.87 12.02
CA VAL A 406 -12.64 -25.05 11.17
C VAL A 406 -13.23 -24.68 9.81
N GLU A 407 -14.18 -23.74 9.78
CA GLU A 407 -14.88 -23.26 8.57
C GLU A 407 -13.96 -22.62 7.50
N HIS A 408 -12.75 -22.19 7.89
CA HIS A 408 -11.84 -21.50 6.98
C HIS A 408 -10.99 -22.43 6.11
N ILE A 409 -11.05 -23.74 6.38
CA ILE A 409 -10.30 -24.73 5.60
C ILE A 409 -11.18 -25.89 5.15
N THR A 410 -10.96 -26.32 3.91
CA THR A 410 -11.56 -27.54 3.36
C THR A 410 -10.46 -28.50 2.95
N LEU A 411 -10.56 -29.75 3.40
CA LEU A 411 -9.56 -30.79 3.14
C LEU A 411 -9.98 -31.67 1.96
N HIS A 412 -9.18 -31.66 0.91
CA HIS A 412 -9.40 -32.47 -0.29
C HIS A 412 -8.32 -33.55 -0.40
N ASP A 413 -8.72 -34.82 -0.36
CA ASP A 413 -7.76 -35.93 -0.53
C ASP A 413 -7.10 -35.89 -1.92
N THR A 414 -7.84 -35.46 -2.96
CA THR A 414 -7.31 -35.14 -4.29
C THR A 414 -8.11 -33.99 -4.92
N LEU A 415 -7.43 -32.98 -5.44
CA LEU A 415 -8.02 -31.85 -6.15
C LEU A 415 -7.05 -31.39 -7.26
N ASP A 416 -7.57 -31.10 -8.46
CA ASP A 416 -6.79 -30.63 -9.60
C ASP A 416 -5.54 -31.51 -9.92
N GLY A 417 -5.67 -32.82 -9.72
CA GLY A 417 -4.59 -33.80 -9.94
C GLY A 417 -3.51 -33.84 -8.84
N GLN A 418 -3.66 -33.04 -7.77
CA GLN A 418 -2.75 -32.99 -6.63
C GLN A 418 -3.37 -33.70 -5.42
N LYS A 419 -2.56 -34.41 -4.63
CA LYS A 419 -2.99 -35.13 -3.44
C LYS A 419 -2.83 -34.27 -2.19
N CYS A 420 -3.66 -34.50 -1.18
CA CYS A 420 -3.59 -33.82 0.13
C CYS A 420 -3.64 -32.28 -0.01
N VAL A 421 -4.70 -31.77 -0.63
CA VAL A 421 -4.87 -30.34 -0.89
C VAL A 421 -5.69 -29.71 0.22
N VAL A 422 -5.18 -28.62 0.79
CA VAL A 422 -5.92 -27.77 1.74
C VAL A 422 -6.39 -26.54 0.98
N GLU A 423 -7.70 -26.36 0.90
CA GLU A 423 -8.32 -25.14 0.42
C GLU A 423 -8.50 -24.19 1.61
N PHE A 424 -7.93 -23.00 1.53
CA PHE A 424 -8.08 -21.93 2.51
C PHE A 424 -9.02 -20.89 1.96
N ASP A 425 -9.98 -20.45 2.76
CA ASP A 425 -10.86 -19.33 2.44
C ASP A 425 -11.24 -18.55 3.70
N PHE A 426 -10.62 -17.38 3.90
CA PHE A 426 -10.90 -16.55 5.06
C PHE A 426 -10.59 -15.08 4.83
N LEU A 427 -11.13 -14.21 5.67
CA LEU A 427 -10.78 -12.78 5.67
C LEU A 427 -9.58 -12.54 6.60
N GLY A 428 -8.48 -12.08 6.02
CA GLY A 428 -7.29 -11.69 6.77
C GLY A 428 -7.31 -10.22 7.19
N LYS A 429 -6.13 -9.71 7.60
CA LYS A 429 -5.95 -8.29 7.94
C LYS A 429 -6.57 -7.36 6.88
N ASP A 430 -7.25 -6.33 7.36
CA ASP A 430 -7.95 -5.33 6.54
C ASP A 430 -9.14 -5.91 5.75
N CYS A 431 -9.68 -7.06 6.18
CA CYS A 431 -10.76 -7.80 5.54
C CYS A 431 -10.43 -8.22 4.09
N ILE A 432 -9.14 -8.43 3.81
CA ILE A 432 -8.68 -8.93 2.51
C ILE A 432 -8.81 -10.45 2.52
N ARG A 433 -9.63 -10.99 1.61
CA ARG A 433 -9.80 -12.43 1.42
C ARG A 433 -8.47 -13.10 1.08
N TYR A 434 -8.15 -14.17 1.79
CA TYR A 434 -7.11 -15.11 1.45
C TYR A 434 -7.79 -16.37 0.93
N TYR A 435 -7.67 -16.60 -0.37
CA TYR A 435 -8.15 -17.80 -1.03
C TYR A 435 -6.96 -18.52 -1.66
N ASN A 436 -6.72 -19.78 -1.29
CA ASN A 436 -5.61 -20.54 -1.84
C ASN A 436 -5.85 -22.05 -1.74
N LYS A 437 -5.42 -22.80 -2.76
CA LYS A 437 -5.44 -24.27 -2.77
C LYS A 437 -4.01 -24.77 -2.72
N VAL A 438 -3.63 -25.38 -1.61
CA VAL A 438 -2.23 -25.70 -1.32
C VAL A 438 -2.07 -27.21 -1.08
N PRO A 439 -1.29 -27.91 -1.92
CA PRO A 439 -0.81 -29.25 -1.59
C PRO A 439 0.09 -29.20 -0.36
N VAL A 440 -0.24 -29.98 0.66
CA VAL A 440 0.56 -30.09 1.88
C VAL A 440 1.13 -31.48 2.04
N THR A 441 2.10 -31.62 2.95
CA THR A 441 2.64 -32.96 3.25
C THR A 441 1.54 -33.84 3.85
N LYS A 442 1.60 -35.15 3.56
CA LYS A 442 0.61 -36.13 4.05
C LYS A 442 0.44 -36.07 5.58
N ARG A 443 1.50 -35.74 6.32
CA ARG A 443 1.46 -35.64 7.78
C ARG A 443 0.69 -34.40 8.24
N VAL A 444 0.92 -33.25 7.61
CA VAL A 444 0.14 -32.02 7.87
C VAL A 444 -1.34 -32.28 7.58
N PHE A 445 -1.66 -32.87 6.43
CA PHE A 445 -3.04 -33.17 6.04
C PHE A 445 -3.75 -34.09 7.04
N LYS A 446 -3.09 -35.17 7.48
CA LYS A 446 -3.63 -36.07 8.52
C LYS A 446 -3.82 -35.37 9.86
N ASN A 447 -2.87 -34.53 10.26
CA ASN A 447 -3.00 -33.75 11.50
C ASN A 447 -4.17 -32.76 11.41
N LEU A 448 -4.41 -32.12 10.27
CA LEU A 448 -5.57 -31.25 10.08
C LEU A 448 -6.90 -32.02 10.21
N LYS A 449 -6.99 -33.23 9.63
CA LYS A 449 -8.17 -34.11 9.84
C LYS A 449 -8.42 -34.34 11.34
N LEU A 450 -7.37 -34.69 12.08
CA LEU A 450 -7.43 -34.86 13.54
C LEU A 450 -7.79 -33.57 14.30
N PHE A 451 -7.35 -32.40 13.82
CA PHE A 451 -7.64 -31.12 14.49
C PHE A 451 -9.09 -30.67 14.29
N MET A 452 -9.77 -31.19 13.28
CA MET A 452 -11.18 -30.93 12.96
C MET A 452 -12.12 -32.00 13.53
N GLU A 453 -11.61 -33.11 14.06
CA GLU A 453 -12.43 -34.16 14.67
C GLU A 453 -13.20 -33.61 15.88
N ASN A 454 -14.51 -33.89 15.92
CA ASN A 454 -15.43 -33.47 16.98
C ASN A 454 -15.53 -31.95 17.19
N LYS A 455 -15.30 -31.15 16.14
CA LYS A 455 -15.46 -29.69 16.14
C LYS A 455 -16.55 -29.23 15.17
N GLN A 456 -17.16 -28.09 15.47
CA GLN A 456 -18.16 -27.44 14.64
C GLN A 456 -17.55 -26.30 13.82
N GLU A 457 -18.34 -25.79 12.86
CA GLU A 457 -18.08 -24.50 12.25
C GLU A 457 -18.08 -23.42 13.35
N GLY A 458 -17.07 -22.54 13.35
CA GLY A 458 -16.84 -21.57 14.44
C GLY A 458 -15.81 -22.00 15.49
N ASP A 459 -15.53 -23.30 15.67
CA ASP A 459 -14.49 -23.73 16.61
C ASP A 459 -13.08 -23.44 16.08
N ASP A 460 -12.16 -23.11 16.98
CA ASP A 460 -10.75 -22.90 16.63
C ASP A 460 -10.11 -24.18 16.08
N LEU A 461 -9.47 -24.07 14.92
CA LEU A 461 -8.68 -25.14 14.31
C LEU A 461 -7.52 -25.54 15.23
N PHE A 462 -6.89 -24.56 15.88
CA PHE A 462 -5.77 -24.75 16.80
C PHE A 462 -6.16 -24.44 18.26
N ASP A 463 -7.06 -25.25 18.83
CA ASP A 463 -7.64 -25.09 20.18
C ASP A 463 -6.64 -25.05 21.34
N ARG A 464 -5.39 -25.47 21.14
CA ARG A 464 -4.33 -25.48 22.17
C ARG A 464 -3.16 -24.57 21.82
N LEU A 465 -3.36 -23.62 20.92
CA LEU A 465 -2.33 -22.70 20.43
C LEU A 465 -2.85 -21.27 20.44
N ASN A 466 -1.99 -20.34 20.85
CA ASN A 466 -2.21 -18.91 20.61
C ASN A 466 -0.89 -18.25 20.18
N THR A 467 -0.95 -16.98 19.79
CA THR A 467 0.25 -16.28 19.28
C THR A 467 1.33 -16.09 20.34
N GLN A 468 0.97 -15.98 21.62
CA GLN A 468 1.92 -15.83 22.72
C GLN A 468 2.76 -17.09 22.89
N THR A 469 2.10 -18.25 22.96
CA THR A 469 2.75 -19.57 23.07
C THR A 469 3.60 -19.89 21.85
N LEU A 470 3.13 -19.56 20.64
CA LEU A 470 3.92 -19.69 19.41
C LEU A 470 5.19 -18.84 19.45
N ASN A 471 5.06 -17.54 19.77
CA ASN A 471 6.22 -16.64 19.79
C ASN A 471 7.21 -16.96 20.92
N LYS A 472 6.74 -17.48 22.07
CA LYS A 472 7.60 -17.97 23.14
C LYS A 472 8.48 -19.13 22.66
N HIS A 473 7.89 -20.09 21.94
CA HIS A 473 8.65 -21.19 21.32
C HIS A 473 9.63 -20.69 20.25
N LEU A 474 9.20 -19.77 19.39
CA LEU A 474 10.09 -19.18 18.38
C LEU A 474 11.28 -18.47 19.02
N SER A 475 11.04 -17.69 20.07
CA SER A 475 12.11 -16.99 20.80
C SER A 475 13.11 -17.94 21.45
N SER A 476 12.69 -19.15 21.87
CA SER A 476 13.61 -20.17 22.36
C SER A 476 14.45 -20.83 21.26
N LEU A 477 13.98 -20.83 20.01
CA LEU A 477 14.75 -21.33 18.87
C LEU A 477 15.77 -20.32 18.35
N MET A 478 15.45 -19.02 18.43
CA MET A 478 16.35 -17.94 18.07
C MET A 478 15.93 -16.65 18.81
N PRO A 479 16.83 -16.00 19.57
CA PRO A 479 16.52 -14.75 20.25
C PRO A 479 15.96 -13.68 19.29
N GLY A 480 14.83 -13.08 19.67
CA GLY A 480 14.12 -12.09 18.85
C GLY A 480 13.24 -12.67 17.73
N LEU A 481 13.21 -14.00 17.56
CA LEU A 481 12.36 -14.64 16.55
C LEU A 481 10.89 -14.59 16.95
N THR A 482 10.07 -14.17 16.00
CA THR A 482 8.61 -14.13 16.12
C THR A 482 7.99 -14.49 14.77
N ALA A 483 6.70 -14.81 14.75
CA ALA A 483 6.00 -15.20 13.51
C ALA A 483 6.10 -14.14 12.40
N LYS A 484 6.17 -12.84 12.76
CA LYS A 484 6.34 -11.74 11.78
C LYS A 484 7.70 -11.79 11.04
N VAL A 485 8.72 -12.38 11.64
CA VAL A 485 10.07 -12.47 11.04
C VAL A 485 10.04 -13.36 9.82
N PHE A 486 9.30 -14.48 9.85
CA PHE A 486 9.13 -15.38 8.69
C PHE A 486 8.57 -14.65 7.47
N ARG A 487 7.57 -13.77 7.63
CA ARG A 487 7.04 -12.98 6.51
C ARG A 487 8.10 -12.04 5.92
N THR A 488 8.95 -11.44 6.75
CA THR A 488 10.04 -10.55 6.29
C THR A 488 11.15 -11.34 5.59
N TYR A 489 11.53 -12.47 6.18
CA TYR A 489 12.50 -13.41 5.62
C TYR A 489 12.05 -13.93 4.25
N ASN A 490 10.86 -14.52 4.17
CA ASN A 490 10.30 -15.07 2.94
C ASN A 490 10.15 -13.99 1.85
N ALA A 491 9.64 -12.80 2.20
CA ALA A 491 9.52 -11.71 1.25
C ALA A 491 10.88 -11.27 0.68
N SER A 492 11.89 -11.11 1.54
CA SER A 492 13.23 -10.65 1.14
C SER A 492 13.97 -11.71 0.32
N ILE A 493 13.99 -12.97 0.77
CA ILE A 493 14.68 -14.04 0.05
C ILE A 493 14.03 -14.34 -1.31
N THR A 494 12.69 -14.30 -1.41
CA THR A 494 11.98 -14.45 -2.68
C THR A 494 12.32 -13.32 -3.64
N LEU A 495 12.39 -12.06 -3.18
CA LEU A 495 12.82 -10.95 -4.04
C LEU A 495 14.22 -11.19 -4.60
N GLN A 496 15.17 -11.54 -3.74
CA GLN A 496 16.56 -11.75 -4.14
C GLN A 496 16.69 -12.88 -5.16
N GLN A 497 16.01 -14.00 -4.95
CA GLN A 497 16.00 -15.14 -5.87
C GLN A 497 15.36 -14.77 -7.21
N GLN A 498 14.19 -14.11 -7.19
CA GLN A 498 13.50 -13.69 -8.41
C GLN A 498 14.28 -12.65 -9.21
N LEU A 499 14.97 -11.71 -8.56
CA LEU A 499 15.84 -10.74 -9.24
C LEU A 499 17.05 -11.43 -9.88
N LYS A 500 17.56 -12.51 -9.29
CA LYS A 500 18.63 -13.33 -9.87
C LYS A 500 18.15 -14.15 -11.07
N GLU A 501 16.93 -14.71 -11.01
CA GLU A 501 16.35 -15.54 -12.07
C GLU A 501 15.86 -14.71 -13.27
N LEU A 502 15.25 -13.55 -13.02
CA LEU A 502 14.66 -12.68 -14.05
C LEU A 502 15.62 -11.60 -14.56
N GLY A 503 16.78 -11.42 -13.90
CA GLY A 503 17.73 -10.37 -14.22
C GLY A 503 18.53 -10.66 -15.49
N ASN A 504 18.59 -9.69 -16.40
CA ASN A 504 19.43 -9.76 -17.60
C ASN A 504 20.14 -8.42 -17.84
N MET A 505 21.47 -8.43 -17.85
CA MET A 505 22.29 -7.23 -18.02
C MET A 505 22.11 -6.55 -19.38
N LYS A 506 21.78 -7.33 -20.43
CA LYS A 506 21.66 -6.84 -21.81
C LYS A 506 20.34 -6.11 -22.09
N GLU A 507 19.37 -6.22 -21.20
CA GLU A 507 18.08 -5.56 -21.32
C GLU A 507 18.20 -4.05 -21.15
N ASN A 508 17.29 -3.31 -21.78
CA ASN A 508 17.21 -1.88 -21.55
C ASN A 508 16.59 -1.56 -20.17
N VAL A 509 16.68 -0.30 -19.74
CA VAL A 509 16.20 0.11 -18.42
C VAL A 509 14.70 -0.19 -18.22
N ALA A 510 13.84 -0.05 -19.24
CA ALA A 510 12.42 -0.33 -19.10
C ALA A 510 12.13 -1.82 -18.86
N GLU A 511 12.81 -2.70 -19.59
CA GLU A 511 12.73 -4.15 -19.41
C GLU A 511 13.26 -4.58 -18.03
N LYS A 512 14.41 -4.06 -17.60
CA LYS A 512 14.95 -4.29 -16.25
C LYS A 512 13.95 -3.88 -15.15
N LEU A 513 13.24 -2.77 -15.33
CA LEU A 513 12.19 -2.33 -14.40
C LEU A 513 10.98 -3.27 -14.39
N LEU A 514 10.59 -3.82 -15.55
CA LEU A 514 9.54 -4.84 -15.62
C LEU A 514 9.94 -6.11 -14.88
N SER A 515 11.18 -6.57 -15.06
CA SER A 515 11.74 -7.73 -14.36
C SER A 515 11.76 -7.50 -12.83
N TYR A 516 12.15 -6.30 -12.38
CA TYR A 516 12.05 -5.93 -10.97
C TYR A 516 10.60 -5.95 -10.46
N ASN A 517 9.65 -5.41 -11.22
CA ASN A 517 8.25 -5.38 -10.81
C ASN A 517 7.63 -6.78 -10.79
N ARG A 518 8.01 -7.66 -11.71
CA ARG A 518 7.65 -9.10 -11.69
C ARG A 518 8.19 -9.81 -10.46
N ALA A 519 9.46 -9.57 -10.10
CA ALA A 519 10.04 -10.11 -8.88
C ALA A 519 9.29 -9.62 -7.62
N ASN A 520 8.99 -8.33 -7.52
CA ASN A 520 8.19 -7.80 -6.41
C ASN A 520 6.73 -8.29 -6.43
N ARG A 521 6.17 -8.58 -7.61
CA ARG A 521 4.83 -9.16 -7.73
C ARG A 521 4.76 -10.56 -7.15
N ALA A 522 5.76 -11.40 -7.40
CA ALA A 522 5.85 -12.72 -6.77
C ALA A 522 5.81 -12.61 -5.23
N VAL A 523 6.54 -11.63 -4.67
CA VAL A 523 6.49 -11.36 -3.22
C VAL A 523 5.12 -10.85 -2.77
N ALA A 524 4.49 -9.96 -3.53
CA ALA A 524 3.17 -9.43 -3.21
C ALA A 524 2.10 -10.53 -3.23
N ILE A 525 2.17 -11.48 -4.18
CA ILE A 525 1.30 -12.66 -4.25
C ILE A 525 1.53 -13.55 -3.02
N LEU A 526 2.78 -13.88 -2.69
CA LEU A 526 3.12 -14.65 -1.49
C LEU A 526 2.57 -14.01 -0.21
N CYS A 527 2.61 -12.69 -0.11
CA CYS A 527 2.12 -11.95 1.05
C CYS A 527 0.61 -11.64 1.01
N ASN A 528 -0.11 -12.10 -0.02
CA ASN A 528 -1.50 -11.76 -0.30
C ASN A 528 -1.80 -10.24 -0.29
N HIS A 529 -0.91 -9.44 -0.88
CA HIS A 529 -1.08 -7.99 -1.01
C HIS A 529 -1.96 -7.66 -2.23
N GLN A 530 -3.27 -7.69 -2.02
CA GLN A 530 -4.26 -7.43 -3.06
C GLN A 530 -4.78 -5.98 -3.02
N ARG A 531 -5.35 -5.54 -4.15
CA ARG A 531 -6.16 -4.32 -4.26
C ARG A 531 -7.32 -4.55 -5.23
N ALA A 532 -8.41 -3.81 -5.03
CA ALA A 532 -9.45 -3.73 -6.05
C ALA A 532 -8.89 -3.11 -7.34
N PRO A 533 -9.34 -3.56 -8.53
CA PRO A 533 -9.04 -2.88 -9.78
C PRO A 533 -9.45 -1.40 -9.71
N PRO A 534 -8.61 -0.45 -10.16
CA PRO A 534 -9.00 0.95 -10.22
C PRO A 534 -10.27 1.16 -11.06
N LYS A 535 -11.20 2.01 -10.61
CA LYS A 535 -12.47 2.26 -11.32
C LYS A 535 -12.27 2.71 -12.79
N THR A 536 -11.18 3.41 -13.07
CA THR A 536 -10.84 3.93 -14.41
C THR A 536 -9.81 3.07 -15.15
N PHE A 537 -9.58 1.82 -14.71
CA PHE A 537 -8.52 0.96 -15.26
C PHE A 537 -8.72 0.67 -16.74
N GLU A 538 -9.91 0.18 -17.12
CA GLU A 538 -10.24 -0.20 -18.51
C GLU A 538 -10.06 1.00 -19.46
N GLN A 539 -10.58 2.17 -19.08
CA GLN A 539 -10.41 3.39 -19.87
C GLN A 539 -8.93 3.78 -20.00
N SER A 540 -8.15 3.68 -18.91
CA SER A 540 -6.72 3.98 -18.97
C SER A 540 -5.94 2.97 -19.82
N MET A 541 -6.34 1.70 -19.86
CA MET A 541 -5.70 0.68 -20.68
C MET A 541 -6.05 0.85 -22.15
N ALA A 542 -7.31 1.12 -22.49
CA ALA A 542 -7.74 1.45 -23.85
C ALA A 542 -6.98 2.67 -24.41
N ASN A 543 -6.84 3.73 -23.59
CA ASN A 543 -6.07 4.91 -23.97
C ASN A 543 -4.56 4.62 -24.19
N LEU A 544 -3.99 3.67 -23.44
CA LEU A 544 -2.60 3.27 -23.61
C LEU A 544 -2.43 2.41 -24.87
N GLN A 545 -3.36 1.49 -25.12
CA GLN A 545 -3.37 0.64 -26.31
C GLN A 545 -3.49 1.46 -27.59
N ALA A 546 -4.43 2.42 -27.65
CA ALA A 546 -4.56 3.32 -28.80
C ALA A 546 -3.27 4.09 -29.12
N LYS A 547 -2.51 4.48 -28.08
CA LYS A 547 -1.20 5.13 -28.27
C LYS A 547 -0.12 4.16 -28.76
N ILE A 548 -0.16 2.90 -28.32
CA ILE A 548 0.73 1.84 -28.79
C ILE A 548 0.47 1.59 -30.28
N ASP A 549 -0.79 1.47 -30.68
CA ASP A 549 -1.19 1.21 -32.07
C ASP A 549 -0.76 2.37 -32.99
N SER A 550 -1.02 3.62 -32.58
CA SER A 550 -0.54 4.81 -33.31
C SER A 550 1.00 4.83 -33.42
N ARG A 551 1.73 4.36 -32.40
CA ARG A 551 3.20 4.27 -32.48
C ARG A 551 3.70 3.14 -33.37
N LYS A 552 2.98 2.02 -33.47
CA LYS A 552 3.26 0.96 -34.43
C LYS A 552 3.16 1.47 -35.87
N GLU A 553 2.10 2.22 -36.18
CA GLU A 553 1.94 2.84 -37.50
C GLU A 553 3.10 3.81 -37.83
N GLN A 554 3.51 4.63 -36.87
CA GLN A 554 4.64 5.54 -37.05
C GLN A 554 5.98 4.80 -37.22
N LEU A 555 6.16 3.67 -36.54
CA LEU A 555 7.32 2.81 -36.71
C LEU A 555 7.36 2.18 -38.09
N ASP A 556 6.22 1.69 -38.59
CA ASP A 556 6.10 1.10 -39.93
C ASP A 556 6.39 2.13 -41.01
N LEU A 557 5.90 3.37 -40.86
CA LEU A 557 6.24 4.46 -41.76
C LEU A 557 7.73 4.78 -41.74
N ALA A 558 8.34 4.92 -40.54
CA ALA A 558 9.77 5.19 -40.41
C ALA A 558 10.64 4.05 -41.01
N LYS A 559 10.20 2.79 -40.88
CA LYS A 559 10.86 1.63 -41.50
C LYS A 559 10.78 1.66 -43.03
N LYS A 560 9.63 2.06 -43.59
CA LYS A 560 9.47 2.27 -45.05
C LYS A 560 10.38 3.37 -45.56
N GLU A 561 10.41 4.53 -44.89
CA GLU A 561 11.30 5.64 -45.24
C GLU A 561 12.79 5.26 -45.16
N LEU A 562 13.20 4.49 -44.14
CA LEU A 562 14.56 3.98 -44.04
C LEU A 562 14.90 3.01 -45.18
N LYS A 563 13.96 2.14 -45.57
CA LYS A 563 14.15 1.22 -46.69
C LYS A 563 14.31 1.98 -48.01
N GLN A 564 13.55 3.05 -48.21
CA GLN A 564 13.67 3.92 -49.38
C GLN A 564 15.02 4.66 -49.40
N ALA A 565 15.40 5.31 -48.30
CA ALA A 565 16.69 6.00 -48.19
C ALA A 565 17.88 5.05 -48.44
N LYS A 566 17.81 3.79 -47.95
CA LYS A 566 18.84 2.77 -48.23
C LYS A 566 18.90 2.36 -49.70
N LYS A 567 17.78 2.38 -50.42
CA LYS A 567 17.76 2.10 -51.87
C LYS A 567 18.37 3.25 -52.65
N GLU A 568 18.02 4.49 -52.31
CA GLU A 568 18.54 5.71 -52.96
C GLU A 568 20.04 5.91 -52.72
N ALA A 569 20.57 5.47 -51.57
CA ALA A 569 21.99 5.50 -51.27
C ALA A 569 22.78 4.30 -51.86
N LYS A 570 22.13 3.32 -52.49
CA LYS A 570 22.79 2.08 -52.95
C LYS A 570 23.68 2.36 -54.15
N GLY A 571 25.00 2.22 -53.98
CA GLY A 571 26.00 2.46 -55.03
C GLY A 571 26.45 3.93 -55.16
N SER A 572 25.96 4.83 -54.29
CA SER A 572 26.37 6.23 -54.25
C SER A 572 27.41 6.47 -53.14
N SER A 573 28.46 7.23 -53.44
CA SER A 573 29.45 7.73 -52.46
C SER A 573 29.11 9.13 -51.94
N ASP A 574 27.90 9.64 -52.23
CA ASP A 574 27.46 10.96 -51.78
C ASP A 574 27.24 10.97 -50.26
N ASN A 575 28.09 11.74 -49.58
CA ASN A 575 28.09 11.92 -48.14
C ASN A 575 26.73 12.44 -47.62
N LYS A 576 25.97 13.22 -48.42
CA LYS A 576 24.63 13.71 -48.04
C LYS A 576 23.62 12.57 -47.92
N LEU A 577 23.63 11.61 -48.85
CA LEU A 577 22.68 10.48 -48.84
C LEU A 577 22.97 9.51 -47.68
N LEU A 578 24.24 9.28 -47.35
CA LEU A 578 24.65 8.49 -46.18
C LEU A 578 24.17 9.13 -44.87
N ILE A 579 24.26 10.47 -44.74
CA ILE A 579 23.74 11.20 -43.58
C ILE A 579 22.22 11.05 -43.45
N VAL A 580 21.48 11.04 -44.57
CA VAL A 580 20.01 10.84 -44.56
C VAL A 580 19.65 9.43 -44.09
N VAL A 581 20.35 8.39 -44.57
CA VAL A 581 20.16 7.01 -44.12
C VAL A 581 20.40 6.89 -42.61
N GLU A 582 21.48 7.49 -42.10
CA GLU A 582 21.81 7.45 -40.67
C GLU A 582 20.76 8.19 -39.81
N LYS A 583 20.27 9.35 -40.28
CA LYS A 583 19.16 10.07 -39.61
C LYS A 583 17.88 9.24 -39.54
N LYS A 584 17.50 8.58 -40.64
CA LYS A 584 16.31 7.72 -40.69
C LYS A 584 16.49 6.45 -39.84
N LYS A 585 17.70 5.88 -39.79
CA LYS A 585 18.04 4.75 -38.92
C LYS A 585 17.88 5.11 -37.44
N LYS A 586 18.40 6.28 -37.03
CA LYS A 586 18.19 6.83 -35.67
C LYS A 586 16.73 7.17 -35.38
N ALA A 587 15.93 7.51 -36.39
CA ALA A 587 14.49 7.73 -36.20
C ALA A 587 13.75 6.41 -35.93
N VAL A 588 14.07 5.35 -36.68
CA VAL A 588 13.53 4.00 -36.44
C VAL A 588 13.90 3.51 -35.04
N GLN A 589 15.17 3.58 -34.65
CA GLN A 589 15.60 3.16 -33.30
C GLN A 589 14.83 3.90 -32.19
N ARG A 590 14.67 5.23 -32.30
CA ARG A 590 13.89 6.00 -31.32
C ARG A 590 12.44 5.58 -31.26
N CYS A 591 11.81 5.27 -32.40
CA CYS A 591 10.45 4.76 -32.44
C CYS A 591 10.35 3.36 -31.81
N GLU A 592 11.31 2.47 -32.05
CA GLU A 592 11.37 1.13 -31.46
C GLU A 592 11.52 1.19 -29.93
N GLU A 593 12.42 2.04 -29.42
CA GLU A 593 12.62 2.25 -27.98
C GLU A 593 11.37 2.81 -27.30
N GLN A 594 10.70 3.78 -27.93
CA GLN A 594 9.46 4.35 -27.41
C GLN A 594 8.32 3.34 -27.38
N LEU A 595 8.17 2.57 -28.45
CA LEU A 595 7.15 1.53 -28.56
C LEU A 595 7.37 0.47 -27.47
N LEU A 596 8.59 -0.05 -27.35
CA LEU A 596 8.96 -1.05 -26.34
C LEU A 596 8.65 -0.54 -24.93
N LYS A 597 8.99 0.71 -24.61
CA LYS A 597 8.66 1.32 -23.31
C LYS A 597 7.15 1.35 -23.04
N MET A 598 6.32 1.64 -24.05
CA MET A 598 4.87 1.69 -23.90
C MET A 598 4.26 0.29 -23.76
N GLU A 599 4.75 -0.68 -24.53
CA GLU A 599 4.34 -2.09 -24.43
C GLU A 599 4.69 -2.66 -23.05
N VAL A 600 5.92 -2.44 -22.59
CA VAL A 600 6.36 -2.79 -21.23
C VAL A 600 5.47 -2.15 -20.17
N GLN A 601 5.12 -0.86 -20.32
CA GLN A 601 4.23 -0.18 -19.39
C GLN A 601 2.81 -0.76 -19.39
N ALA A 602 2.30 -1.18 -20.55
CA ALA A 602 1.00 -1.83 -20.66
C ALA A 602 1.00 -3.19 -19.96
N THR A 603 2.03 -4.01 -20.21
CA THR A 603 2.23 -5.29 -19.52
C THR A 603 2.33 -5.13 -18.01
N ASP A 604 3.14 -4.18 -17.52
CA ASP A 604 3.32 -3.94 -16.09
C ASP A 604 2.00 -3.51 -15.42
N ARG A 605 1.17 -2.70 -16.09
CA ARG A 605 -0.14 -2.28 -15.58
C ARG A 605 -1.13 -3.43 -15.53
N GLU A 606 -1.18 -4.25 -16.57
CA GLU A 606 -2.10 -5.38 -16.65
C GLU A 606 -1.77 -6.45 -15.60
N GLU A 607 -0.50 -6.86 -15.54
CA GLU A 607 -0.05 -7.88 -14.57
C GLU A 607 -0.21 -7.40 -13.11
N ASN A 608 -0.25 -6.08 -12.85
CA ASN A 608 -0.46 -5.49 -11.52
C ASN A 608 -1.88 -4.98 -11.26
N LYS A 609 -2.87 -5.30 -12.11
CA LYS A 609 -4.26 -4.79 -12.00
C LYS A 609 -4.83 -4.93 -10.58
N GLN A 610 -4.67 -6.11 -9.97
CA GLN A 610 -5.20 -6.46 -8.65
C GLN A 610 -4.13 -6.60 -7.56
N ILE A 611 -2.87 -6.28 -7.85
CA ILE A 611 -1.74 -6.49 -6.92
C ILE A 611 -1.19 -5.17 -6.39
N ALA A 612 -0.94 -5.12 -5.08
CA ALA A 612 -0.41 -3.95 -4.38
C ALA A 612 1.08 -4.10 -4.06
N LEU A 613 1.95 -3.60 -4.95
CA LEU A 613 3.41 -3.70 -4.85
C LEU A 613 4.05 -2.79 -3.78
N SER A 614 3.37 -1.72 -3.36
CA SER A 614 3.95 -0.72 -2.45
C SER A 614 4.14 -1.25 -1.03
N THR A 615 3.23 -2.12 -0.57
CA THR A 615 3.21 -2.63 0.80
C THR A 615 4.41 -3.54 1.09
N SER A 616 4.74 -4.45 0.17
CA SER A 616 5.94 -5.29 0.25
C SER A 616 7.20 -4.42 0.23
N LYS A 617 7.29 -3.52 -0.75
CA LYS A 617 8.43 -2.64 -0.99
C LYS A 617 8.79 -1.74 0.19
N LEU A 618 7.79 -1.26 0.95
CA LEU A 618 8.03 -0.36 2.07
C LEU A 618 8.46 -1.08 3.34
N ASN A 619 7.95 -2.30 3.59
CA ASN A 619 7.96 -2.88 4.94
C ASN A 619 8.54 -4.29 5.04
N TYR A 620 8.60 -5.07 3.96
CA TYR A 620 8.94 -6.50 4.02
C TYR A 620 10.19 -6.87 3.22
N LEU A 621 10.60 -6.03 2.28
CA LEU A 621 11.79 -6.23 1.45
C LEU A 621 12.98 -5.50 2.07
N ASP A 622 14.08 -6.20 2.32
CA ASP A 622 15.33 -5.55 2.69
C ASP A 622 15.78 -4.61 1.57
N PRO A 623 15.83 -3.27 1.82
CA PRO A 623 16.16 -2.31 0.77
C PRO A 623 17.55 -2.51 0.18
N ARG A 624 18.48 -3.14 0.90
CA ARG A 624 19.84 -3.43 0.43
C ARG A 624 19.84 -4.38 -0.77
N ILE A 625 18.87 -5.29 -0.86
CA ILE A 625 18.69 -6.16 -2.04
C ILE A 625 18.44 -5.30 -3.28
N SER A 626 17.53 -4.33 -3.18
CA SER A 626 17.19 -3.45 -4.29
C SER A 626 18.34 -2.49 -4.64
N VAL A 627 19.08 -2.00 -3.64
CA VAL A 627 20.26 -1.15 -3.85
C VAL A 627 21.36 -1.91 -4.59
N ALA A 628 21.72 -3.11 -4.13
CA ALA A 628 22.71 -3.96 -4.77
C ALA A 628 22.31 -4.34 -6.20
N TRP A 629 21.04 -4.69 -6.41
CA TRP A 629 20.51 -4.94 -7.75
C TRP A 629 20.60 -3.71 -8.67
N CYS A 630 20.30 -2.51 -8.17
CA CYS A 630 20.44 -1.28 -8.94
C CYS A 630 21.90 -1.00 -9.33
N LYS A 631 22.85 -1.19 -8.39
CA LYS A 631 24.29 -1.10 -8.65
C LYS A 631 24.72 -2.11 -9.72
N ASN A 632 24.34 -3.38 -9.57
CA ASN A 632 24.69 -4.46 -10.51
C ASN A 632 24.11 -4.28 -11.91
N MET A 633 22.86 -3.84 -12.02
CA MET A 633 22.14 -3.72 -13.30
C MET A 633 22.28 -2.35 -13.96
N GLU A 634 23.05 -1.44 -13.36
CA GLU A 634 23.20 -0.03 -13.77
C GLU A 634 21.85 0.69 -13.90
N VAL A 635 20.91 0.39 -12.99
CA VAL A 635 19.58 1.01 -12.97
C VAL A 635 19.59 2.18 -11.97
N PRO A 636 19.21 3.40 -12.39
CA PRO A 636 19.13 4.52 -11.47
C PRO A 636 18.13 4.26 -10.35
N LEU A 637 18.57 4.38 -9.10
CA LEU A 637 17.75 4.06 -7.92
C LEU A 637 16.48 4.90 -7.83
N ASP A 638 16.44 6.10 -8.44
CA ASP A 638 15.23 6.93 -8.50
C ASP A 638 14.08 6.31 -9.31
N LYS A 639 14.37 5.33 -10.16
CA LYS A 639 13.36 4.54 -10.88
C LYS A 639 12.71 3.49 -10.00
N ILE A 640 13.42 2.99 -8.98
CA ILE A 640 12.89 2.06 -7.99
C ILE A 640 12.29 2.83 -6.83
N TYR A 641 13.06 3.67 -6.14
CA TYR A 641 12.62 4.40 -4.97
C TYR A 641 12.37 5.87 -5.29
N ASN A 642 11.17 6.37 -4.98
CA ASN A 642 10.89 7.80 -5.01
C ASN A 642 11.67 8.55 -3.90
N LYS A 643 11.60 9.89 -3.88
CA LYS A 643 12.35 10.71 -2.91
C LYS A 643 12.12 10.25 -1.46
N THR A 644 10.87 10.10 -1.04
CA THR A 644 10.52 9.68 0.33
C THR A 644 11.10 8.31 0.71
N LEU A 645 11.11 7.35 -0.22
CA LEU A 645 11.68 6.02 0.02
C LEU A 645 13.21 6.07 0.08
N ARG A 646 13.86 6.89 -0.76
CA ARG A 646 15.31 7.10 -0.65
C ARG A 646 15.69 7.80 0.65
N ASP A 647 14.86 8.72 1.12
CA ASP A 647 15.04 9.35 2.44
C ASP A 647 14.88 8.31 3.55
N LYS A 648 13.86 7.44 3.49
CA LYS A 648 13.68 6.35 4.46
C LYS A 648 14.87 5.38 4.49
N PHE A 649 15.35 4.96 3.31
CA PHE A 649 16.32 3.88 3.15
C PHE A 649 17.76 4.36 2.95
N ALA A 650 18.09 5.59 3.33
CA ALA A 650 19.43 6.09 3.06
C ALA A 650 20.54 5.32 3.74
N TRP A 651 20.28 4.78 4.93
CA TRP A 651 21.21 3.85 5.60
C TRP A 651 21.59 2.69 4.67
N ALA A 652 20.61 2.10 3.98
CA ALA A 652 20.81 1.02 3.05
C ALA A 652 21.47 1.49 1.74
N ILE A 653 21.20 2.71 1.29
CA ILE A 653 21.80 3.27 0.07
C ILE A 653 23.29 3.52 0.25
N ASP A 654 23.66 4.05 1.41
CA ASP A 654 25.03 4.43 1.76
C ASP A 654 25.90 3.19 2.07
N MET A 655 25.40 2.26 2.89
CA MET A 655 26.21 1.15 3.41
C MET A 655 26.31 -0.08 2.47
N THR A 656 25.54 -0.13 1.40
CA THR A 656 25.35 -1.38 0.63
C THR A 656 26.17 -1.39 -0.63
N GLU A 657 27.04 -2.38 -0.75
CA GLU A 657 27.79 -2.65 -1.98
C GLU A 657 27.06 -3.60 -2.95
N HIS A 658 27.61 -3.67 -4.16
CA HIS A 658 27.01 -4.39 -5.29
C HIS A 658 26.95 -5.92 -5.06
N ASP A 659 27.80 -6.45 -4.19
CA ASP A 659 27.92 -7.86 -3.82
C ASP A 659 27.02 -8.27 -2.63
N PHE A 660 26.17 -7.37 -2.12
CA PHE A 660 25.33 -7.66 -0.96
C PHE A 660 24.41 -8.87 -1.18
N VAL A 661 24.43 -9.76 -0.19
CA VAL A 661 23.54 -10.92 -0.09
C VAL A 661 22.78 -10.88 1.23
N PHE A 662 21.45 -10.81 1.13
CA PHE A 662 20.53 -11.04 2.26
C PHE A 662 20.71 -12.45 2.80
#